data_AF-A0A7C5WUI4-F1
#
_entry.id   AF-A0A7C5WUI4-F1
#
_cell.length_a   1.000
_cell.length_b   1.000
_cell.length_c   1.000
_cell.angle_alpha   90.00
_cell.angle_beta   90.00
_cell.angle_gamma   90.00
#
_symmetry.space_group_name_H-M   'P 1'
#
loop_
_entity.id
_entity.type
_entity.pdbx_description
1 polymer ?
#
loop_
_entity_poly.entity_id
_entity_poly.type
_entity_poly.pdbx_seq_one_letter_code
_entity_poly.pdbx_strand_id
1 'polypeptide(L)'
;ERKIYSHDVGVMPSMVKPLIGKALADAIVQPQNEEEIIALVRWANQNRIPLVPRGKATSGYGGIIPVKGGIIVTFWNMRSLVSVDADNLTATVQPGIVWQNLETELAKQGLALRLYPSSAPSSTVAGWLAQGGFGYGSFEYLDFPRNVVSARVVLPSGEVREFSGADLDLIADAEGITGIITQITLRVRPLEEEVVVGGRFANVAGLTAAVKEIVAEKLPLWSATFINPKMAHLKNNLPPKIEHGHPVEEHGPKLPEEYLATFVFPASRAGEVREKLEAIIAKHGSLLPAELAHHEWEERFSIMHVKRLGPSLIPSEVVLPLENLEQALTDIETGVKQPLVIEGMIAGGENPQVVLLGFIPHDERNLLYNVAFALALSTIEKAKKYGGRAYASGLYFVHEAENILGAQRVRRLREFKGEVDPQKIMNPGKILDRSLMSTFMGIAGNFEPLIRMAGNMAKVNVGQERMAGAGKRGIPDNVAWYAYTCAQCGYCVDNCTEYYSRGWESTSPRGKWFFLREYMHGRAKLDQKWVDKFMACTTCERCDVECPLELPIEPSWMDMRGALIHDQDRLTLPPFEIMRASTEQQHNIWGAYQKDRAAWAKDLDIEFPDQAEIAYFPGCTASYVEQDIAQSSVIALSKAGVDFTYLGEDEACCGIPMLVAGKWDTFVDIMKHNVTEMKKRGVKKVVTTCP
;
A
#
# COMPACT_ATOMS: atom_id res chain seq x y z
N GLU A 1 4.52 -18.09 -1.42
CA GLU A 1 5.76 -17.36 -1.07
C GLU A 1 6.63 -16.98 -2.25
N ARG A 2 7.45 -17.87 -2.81
CA ARG A 2 8.48 -17.51 -3.82
C ARG A 2 8.02 -16.52 -4.91
N LYS A 3 6.84 -16.74 -5.50
CA LYS A 3 6.26 -15.81 -6.52
C LYS A 3 5.89 -14.43 -5.94
N ILE A 4 5.29 -14.39 -4.75
CA ILE A 4 4.83 -13.18 -4.04
C ILE A 4 6.01 -12.33 -3.56
N TYR A 5 7.15 -12.96 -3.24
CA TYR A 5 8.33 -12.21 -2.84
C TYR A 5 9.19 -11.79 -4.04
N SER A 6 8.98 -12.36 -5.23
CA SER A 6 9.75 -12.04 -6.45
C SER A 6 9.08 -10.98 -7.34
N HIS A 7 8.08 -10.26 -6.83
CA HIS A 7 7.43 -9.14 -7.51
C HIS A 7 7.45 -7.87 -6.66
N ASP A 8 7.36 -6.73 -7.34
CA ASP A 8 7.18 -5.41 -6.74
C ASP A 8 5.86 -4.78 -7.18
N VAL A 9 5.63 -3.54 -6.75
CA VAL A 9 4.41 -2.77 -7.07
C VAL A 9 4.22 -2.55 -8.58
N GLY A 10 5.31 -2.62 -9.36
CA GLY A 10 5.34 -2.32 -10.78
C GLY A 10 4.68 -3.40 -11.62
N VAL A 11 3.85 -2.98 -12.58
CA VAL A 11 3.32 -3.87 -13.60
C VAL A 11 4.27 -3.92 -14.78
N MET A 12 4.84 -5.08 -14.99
CA MET A 12 5.80 -5.29 -16.07
C MET A 12 5.11 -5.71 -17.37
N PRO A 13 5.42 -5.04 -18.51
CA PRO A 13 4.90 -5.42 -19.81
C PRO A 13 5.23 -6.88 -20.15
N SER A 14 4.23 -7.62 -20.65
CA SER A 14 4.41 -9.04 -20.98
C SER A 14 5.47 -9.26 -22.06
N MET A 15 5.64 -8.31 -22.98
CA MET A 15 6.64 -8.39 -24.06
C MET A 15 8.09 -8.35 -23.56
N VAL A 16 8.35 -7.72 -22.41
CA VAL A 16 9.72 -7.54 -21.90
C VAL A 16 10.10 -8.57 -20.83
N LYS A 17 9.12 -9.30 -20.26
CA LYS A 17 9.36 -10.36 -19.27
C LYS A 17 10.44 -11.38 -19.69
N PRO A 18 10.52 -11.85 -20.95
CA PRO A 18 11.57 -12.77 -21.37
C PRO A 18 13.00 -12.22 -21.24
N LEU A 19 13.19 -10.90 -21.21
CA LEU A 19 14.50 -10.24 -21.20
C LEU A 19 15.16 -10.18 -19.81
N ILE A 20 14.48 -10.65 -18.77
CA ILE A 20 14.85 -10.43 -17.36
C ILE A 20 15.69 -11.58 -16.80
N GLY A 21 15.67 -12.73 -17.45
CA GLY A 21 16.30 -13.95 -16.94
C GLY A 21 15.40 -14.69 -15.94
N LYS A 22 16.00 -15.30 -14.92
CA LYS A 22 15.30 -16.18 -13.96
C LYS A 22 14.65 -15.37 -12.85
N ALA A 23 13.58 -14.64 -13.15
CA ALA A 23 12.88 -13.71 -12.24
C ALA A 23 12.15 -14.34 -11.03
N LEU A 24 12.42 -15.61 -10.70
CA LEU A 24 11.80 -16.32 -9.57
C LEU A 24 12.88 -16.78 -8.59
N ALA A 25 12.80 -16.30 -7.35
CA ALA A 25 13.67 -16.74 -6.27
C ALA A 25 13.60 -18.26 -6.06
N ASP A 26 14.68 -18.86 -5.62
CA ASP A 26 14.79 -20.27 -5.24
C ASP A 26 14.32 -20.50 -3.79
N ALA A 27 14.61 -19.56 -2.89
CA ALA A 27 14.12 -19.57 -1.52
C ALA A 27 13.87 -18.15 -0.99
N ILE A 28 13.05 -18.06 0.07
CA ILE A 28 12.80 -16.83 0.83
C ILE A 28 13.25 -17.09 2.27
N VAL A 29 14.01 -16.17 2.85
CA VAL A 29 14.49 -16.27 4.24
C VAL A 29 14.11 -15.02 5.03
N GLN A 30 13.85 -15.20 6.32
CA GLN A 30 13.47 -14.14 7.25
C GLN A 30 14.38 -14.16 8.49
N PRO A 31 15.59 -13.57 8.39
CA PRO A 31 16.52 -13.54 9.51
C PRO A 31 15.92 -12.87 10.75
N GLN A 32 16.28 -13.35 11.94
CA GLN A 32 15.87 -12.79 13.22
C GLN A 32 16.82 -11.68 13.70
N ASN A 33 18.08 -11.72 13.28
CA ASN A 33 19.15 -10.85 13.79
C ASN A 33 20.30 -10.72 12.78
N GLU A 34 21.30 -9.89 13.12
CA GLU A 34 22.48 -9.62 12.31
C GLU A 34 23.38 -10.87 12.15
N GLU A 35 23.46 -11.71 13.18
CA GLU A 35 24.26 -12.94 13.18
C GLU A 35 23.76 -13.96 12.15
N GLU A 36 22.44 -14.13 12.02
CA GLU A 36 21.85 -14.97 10.98
C GLU A 36 22.11 -14.43 9.57
N ILE A 37 22.16 -13.10 9.41
CA ILE A 37 22.54 -12.47 8.14
C ILE A 37 24.00 -12.75 7.82
N ILE A 38 24.91 -12.62 8.80
CA ILE A 38 26.34 -12.95 8.64
C ILE A 38 26.51 -14.41 8.20
N ALA A 39 25.82 -15.34 8.87
CA ALA A 39 25.87 -16.76 8.52
C ALA A 39 25.35 -17.01 7.09
N LEU A 40 24.24 -16.37 6.73
CA LEU A 40 23.64 -16.47 5.41
C LEU A 40 24.56 -15.95 4.30
N VAL A 41 25.13 -14.75 4.44
CA VAL A 41 26.00 -14.18 3.40
C VAL A 41 27.26 -15.00 3.21
N ARG A 42 27.86 -15.52 4.29
CA ARG A 42 29.06 -16.38 4.21
C ARG A 42 28.74 -17.66 3.46
N TRP A 43 27.65 -18.32 3.83
CA TRP A 43 27.20 -19.53 3.16
C TRP A 43 26.87 -19.27 1.68
N ALA A 44 26.15 -18.19 1.38
CA ALA A 44 25.78 -17.83 0.02
C ALA A 44 27.01 -17.50 -0.84
N ASN A 45 27.99 -16.79 -0.27
CA ASN A 45 29.24 -16.44 -0.95
C ASN A 45 30.10 -17.69 -1.21
N GLN A 46 30.20 -18.63 -0.26
CA GLN A 46 30.88 -19.91 -0.48
C GLN A 46 30.24 -20.75 -1.59
N ASN A 47 28.91 -20.69 -1.71
CA ASN A 47 28.14 -21.48 -2.66
C ASN A 47 27.79 -20.72 -3.95
N ARG A 48 28.22 -19.47 -4.12
CA ARG A 48 27.90 -18.60 -5.27
C ARG A 48 26.39 -18.43 -5.49
N ILE A 49 25.64 -18.32 -4.41
CA ILE A 49 24.18 -18.17 -4.46
C ILE A 49 23.84 -16.67 -4.35
N PRO A 50 23.11 -16.10 -5.33
CA PRO A 50 22.69 -14.71 -5.26
C PRO A 50 21.79 -14.43 -4.07
N LEU A 51 21.98 -13.27 -3.45
CA LEU A 51 21.14 -12.72 -2.39
C LEU A 51 20.49 -11.41 -2.85
N VAL A 52 19.19 -11.27 -2.60
CA VAL A 52 18.43 -10.06 -2.91
C VAL A 52 17.74 -9.57 -1.65
N PRO A 53 18.22 -8.48 -1.00
CA PRO A 53 17.52 -7.89 0.12
C PRO A 53 16.21 -7.25 -0.36
N ARG A 54 15.12 -7.52 0.36
CA ARG A 54 13.79 -7.01 0.06
C ARG A 54 13.16 -6.44 1.33
N GLY A 55 12.85 -5.15 1.30
CA GLY A 55 11.92 -4.52 2.23
C GLY A 55 10.48 -4.95 1.93
N LYS A 56 9.61 -3.98 1.64
CA LYS A 56 8.17 -4.23 1.39
C LYS A 56 7.77 -4.13 -0.09
N ALA A 57 8.75 -3.97 -0.98
CA ALA A 57 8.62 -3.96 -2.44
C ALA A 57 7.67 -2.88 -3.00
N THR A 58 7.72 -1.68 -2.41
CA THR A 58 6.89 -0.52 -2.78
C THR A 58 7.48 0.31 -3.94
N SER A 59 8.66 -0.04 -4.44
CA SER A 59 9.33 0.60 -5.58
C SER A 59 9.06 -0.20 -6.87
N GLY A 60 8.63 0.47 -7.94
CA GLY A 60 8.23 -0.16 -9.21
C GLY A 60 9.35 -0.35 -10.24
N TYR A 61 10.61 -0.19 -9.83
CA TYR A 61 11.77 -0.17 -10.74
C TYR A 61 12.46 -1.52 -10.96
N GLY A 62 11.94 -2.62 -10.39
CA GLY A 62 12.53 -3.95 -10.55
C GLY A 62 13.77 -4.20 -9.68
N GLY A 63 14.04 -3.34 -8.68
CA GLY A 63 15.23 -3.44 -7.82
C GLY A 63 15.30 -4.76 -7.04
N ILE A 64 14.15 -5.29 -6.62
CA ILE A 64 14.05 -6.55 -5.86
C ILE A 64 13.84 -7.79 -6.74
N ILE A 65 13.70 -7.63 -8.06
CA ILE A 65 13.40 -8.77 -8.96
C ILE A 65 14.66 -9.61 -9.11
N PRO A 66 14.65 -10.89 -8.70
CA PRO A 66 15.84 -11.72 -8.64
C PRO A 66 16.21 -12.24 -10.04
N VAL A 67 16.93 -11.47 -10.86
CA VAL A 67 17.20 -11.82 -12.29
C VAL A 67 18.00 -13.10 -12.49
N LYS A 68 18.65 -13.61 -11.44
CA LYS A 68 19.41 -14.88 -11.43
C LYS A 68 18.80 -15.93 -10.48
N GLY A 69 17.56 -15.74 -10.00
CA GLY A 69 17.01 -16.54 -8.90
C GLY A 69 17.76 -16.28 -7.59
N GLY A 70 18.12 -17.34 -6.86
CA GLY A 70 18.80 -17.21 -5.58
C GLY A 70 17.84 -16.97 -4.42
N ILE A 71 18.30 -16.29 -3.38
CA ILE A 71 17.55 -16.13 -2.13
C ILE A 71 17.12 -14.69 -1.95
N ILE A 72 15.83 -14.49 -1.68
CA ILE A 72 15.33 -13.19 -1.22
C ILE A 72 15.38 -13.16 0.30
N VAL A 73 16.01 -12.11 0.83
CA VAL A 73 16.16 -11.86 2.27
C VAL A 73 15.16 -10.79 2.69
N THR A 74 14.29 -11.10 3.65
CA THR A 74 13.22 -10.20 4.10
C THR A 74 13.39 -9.89 5.58
N PHE A 75 13.08 -8.66 5.98
CA PHE A 75 13.38 -8.16 7.32
C PHE A 75 12.17 -8.15 8.25
N TRP A 76 11.20 -9.06 8.03
CA TRP A 76 9.99 -9.10 8.85
C TRP A 76 10.31 -9.15 10.34
N ASN A 77 11.29 -9.96 10.76
CA ASN A 77 11.64 -10.12 12.18
C ASN A 77 12.65 -9.09 12.72
N MET A 78 13.11 -8.15 11.89
CA MET A 78 14.07 -7.09 12.27
C MET A 78 13.43 -5.72 12.03
N ARG A 79 12.43 -5.35 12.84
CA ARG A 79 11.55 -4.19 12.62
C ARG A 79 11.41 -3.24 13.81
N SER A 80 12.35 -3.29 14.75
CA SER A 80 12.30 -2.51 15.99
C SER A 80 12.98 -1.15 15.89
N LEU A 81 12.46 -0.19 16.66
CA LEU A 81 13.20 1.01 17.09
C LEU A 81 14.19 0.57 18.18
N VAL A 82 15.48 0.70 17.91
CA VAL A 82 16.57 0.21 18.78
C VAL A 82 16.86 1.22 19.89
N SER A 83 16.99 2.50 19.55
CA SER A 83 17.22 3.57 20.52
C SER A 83 16.79 4.92 19.96
N VAL A 84 16.51 5.85 20.87
CA VAL A 84 16.26 7.26 20.58
C VAL A 84 17.19 8.09 21.45
N ASP A 85 17.87 9.05 20.82
CA ASP A 85 18.69 10.06 21.47
C ASP A 85 18.02 11.41 21.21
N ALA A 86 17.22 11.85 22.19
CA ALA A 86 16.45 13.08 22.10
C ALA A 86 17.35 14.34 22.15
N ASP A 87 18.49 14.26 22.84
CA ASP A 87 19.43 15.38 22.95
C ASP A 87 20.10 15.66 21.59
N ASN A 88 20.47 14.60 20.87
CA ASN A 88 21.07 14.70 19.54
C ASN A 88 20.04 14.66 18.39
N LEU A 89 18.75 14.51 18.70
CA LEU A 89 17.66 14.34 17.74
C LEU A 89 17.97 13.23 16.71
N THR A 90 18.32 12.04 17.21
CA THR A 90 18.54 10.86 16.38
C THR A 90 17.76 9.64 16.86
N ALA A 91 17.45 8.75 15.93
CA ALA A 91 16.84 7.45 16.20
C ALA A 91 17.62 6.36 15.48
N THR A 92 17.80 5.22 16.15
CA THR A 92 18.47 4.04 15.60
C THR A 92 17.45 2.94 15.39
N VAL A 93 17.38 2.36 14.19
CA VAL A 93 16.32 1.42 13.82
C VAL A 93 16.84 0.21 13.05
N GLN A 94 16.09 -0.89 13.14
CA GLN A 94 16.30 -2.10 12.34
C GLN A 94 15.73 -1.96 10.92
N PRO A 95 16.21 -2.74 9.93
CA PRO A 95 15.94 -2.48 8.51
C PRO A 95 14.48 -2.67 8.09
N GLY A 96 13.74 -3.51 8.79
CA GLY A 96 12.35 -3.84 8.50
C GLY A 96 11.32 -2.89 9.10
N ILE A 97 11.74 -1.87 9.88
CA ILE A 97 10.78 -0.92 10.45
C ILE A 97 10.11 -0.11 9.32
N VAL A 98 8.77 -0.03 9.38
CA VAL A 98 7.96 0.79 8.47
C VAL A 98 7.97 2.24 8.94
N TRP A 99 8.03 3.19 8.01
CA TRP A 99 8.09 4.63 8.31
C TRP A 99 6.95 5.12 9.21
N GLN A 100 5.70 4.73 8.92
CA GLN A 100 4.55 5.11 9.75
C GLN A 100 4.61 4.56 11.18
N ASN A 101 5.14 3.33 11.34
CA ASN A 101 5.35 2.75 12.67
C ASN A 101 6.43 3.52 13.43
N LEU A 102 7.52 3.91 12.74
CA LEU A 102 8.57 4.73 13.34
C LEU A 102 8.04 6.10 13.76
N GLU A 103 7.26 6.78 12.92
CA GLU A 103 6.61 8.05 13.27
C GLU A 103 5.76 7.91 14.53
N THR A 104 4.96 6.84 14.62
CA THR A 104 4.11 6.55 15.79
C THR A 104 4.93 6.35 17.07
N GLU A 105 6.06 5.63 17.00
CA GLU A 105 6.93 5.41 18.17
C GLU A 105 7.74 6.65 18.58
N LEU A 106 8.10 7.51 17.61
CA LEU A 106 8.76 8.80 17.88
C LEU A 106 7.79 9.79 18.52
N ALA A 107 6.54 9.83 18.06
CA ALA A 107 5.53 10.75 18.58
C ALA A 107 5.27 10.54 20.08
N LYS A 108 5.33 9.31 20.57
CA LYS A 108 5.25 8.98 22.01
C LYS A 108 6.34 9.64 22.86
N GLN A 109 7.42 10.09 22.23
CA GLN A 109 8.58 10.73 22.85
C GLN A 109 8.68 12.22 22.49
N GLY A 110 7.64 12.81 21.90
CA GLY A 110 7.64 14.22 21.48
C GLY A 110 8.56 14.51 20.28
N LEU A 111 8.85 13.49 19.46
CA LEU A 111 9.68 13.59 18.26
C LEU A 111 8.88 13.20 17.02
N ALA A 112 9.34 13.66 15.85
CA ALA A 112 8.78 13.36 14.54
C ALA A 112 9.90 13.12 13.52
N LEU A 113 9.57 12.45 12.42
CA LEU A 113 10.47 12.31 11.29
C LEU A 113 10.76 13.65 10.62
N ARG A 114 11.98 13.81 10.12
CA ARG A 114 12.34 14.95 9.26
C ARG A 114 11.71 14.86 7.89
N LEU A 115 11.62 13.66 7.33
CA LEU A 115 11.04 13.40 6.03
C LEU A 115 10.62 11.93 5.90
N TYR A 116 9.70 11.66 4.99
CA TYR A 116 9.21 10.31 4.69
C TYR A 116 8.72 10.20 3.24
N PRO A 117 8.77 9.00 2.62
CA PRO A 117 8.32 8.81 1.25
C PRO A 117 6.79 8.77 1.18
N SER A 118 6.20 8.94 0.00
CA SER A 118 4.74 8.75 -0.18
C SER A 118 4.26 7.32 0.06
N SER A 119 5.16 6.35 0.12
CA SER A 119 4.87 4.98 0.52
C SER A 119 5.10 4.71 2.01
N ALA A 120 5.20 5.73 2.86
CA ALA A 120 5.49 5.60 4.29
C ALA A 120 4.62 4.59 5.07
N PRO A 121 3.33 4.37 4.73
CA PRO A 121 2.50 3.37 5.42
C PRO A 121 2.94 1.91 5.23
N SER A 122 3.87 1.62 4.31
CA SER A 122 4.35 0.25 4.06
C SER A 122 5.85 0.17 3.80
N SER A 123 6.45 1.17 3.17
CA SER A 123 7.89 1.18 2.90
C SER A 123 8.72 1.21 4.18
N THR A 124 9.91 0.61 4.10
CA THR A 124 10.82 0.46 5.23
C THR A 124 11.94 1.49 5.18
N VAL A 125 12.47 1.88 6.35
CA VAL A 125 13.57 2.85 6.45
C VAL A 125 14.80 2.42 5.64
N ALA A 126 15.26 1.17 5.80
CA ALA A 126 16.41 0.68 5.03
C ALA A 126 16.13 0.49 3.54
N GLY A 127 14.88 0.14 3.20
CA GLY A 127 14.44 0.11 1.80
C GLY A 127 14.58 1.47 1.13
N TRP A 128 14.22 2.56 1.82
CA TRP A 128 14.37 3.90 1.26
C TRP A 128 15.81 4.38 1.25
N LEU A 129 16.66 3.98 2.21
CA LEU A 129 18.11 4.26 2.09
C LEU A 129 18.71 3.56 0.87
N ALA A 130 18.39 2.29 0.67
CA ALA A 130 18.91 1.49 -0.44
C ALA A 130 18.41 1.98 -1.82
N GLN A 131 17.16 2.43 -1.91
CA GLN A 131 16.59 2.98 -3.15
C GLN A 131 16.97 4.45 -3.37
N GLY A 132 17.02 5.21 -2.28
CA GLY A 132 17.12 6.65 -2.20
C GLY A 132 15.94 7.43 -2.76
N GLY A 133 16.12 8.74 -2.86
CA GLY A 133 15.16 9.69 -3.40
C GLY A 133 14.57 10.67 -2.39
N PHE A 134 13.41 11.23 -2.75
CA PHE A 134 12.77 12.39 -2.09
C PHE A 134 11.35 12.07 -1.63
N GLY A 135 10.81 12.89 -0.73
CA GLY A 135 9.51 12.67 -0.12
C GLY A 135 8.93 13.93 0.51
N TYR A 136 7.91 13.77 1.34
CA TYR A 136 7.39 14.85 2.16
C TYR A 136 8.45 15.26 3.19
N GLY A 137 8.65 16.57 3.35
CA GLY A 137 9.74 17.12 4.15
C GLY A 137 11.03 17.39 3.37
N SER A 138 11.14 16.95 2.11
CA SER A 138 12.32 17.20 1.28
C SER A 138 12.54 18.68 0.94
N PHE A 139 11.52 19.53 1.09
CA PHE A 139 11.69 20.97 0.90
C PHE A 139 12.75 21.52 1.86
N GLU A 140 12.65 21.15 3.14
CA GLU A 140 13.60 21.53 4.19
C GLU A 140 14.82 20.59 4.25
N TYR A 141 14.59 19.28 4.12
CA TYR A 141 15.58 18.27 4.48
C TYR A 141 16.22 17.54 3.29
N LEU A 142 15.88 17.90 2.05
CA LEU A 142 16.43 17.29 0.83
C LEU A 142 16.14 15.78 0.73
N ASP A 143 17.06 15.01 0.18
CA ASP A 143 16.94 13.56 0.02
C ASP A 143 17.25 12.80 1.32
N PHE A 144 16.77 11.56 1.37
CA PHE A 144 16.91 10.74 2.58
C PHE A 144 18.37 10.45 2.99
N PRO A 145 19.31 10.13 2.09
CA PRO A 145 20.70 9.84 2.48
C PRO A 145 21.37 10.96 3.30
N ARG A 146 21.06 12.23 3.06
CA ARG A 146 21.57 13.38 3.85
C ARG A 146 21.05 13.41 5.29
N ASN A 147 19.94 12.72 5.56
CA ASN A 147 19.32 12.64 6.88
C ASN A 147 19.78 11.42 7.67
N VAL A 148 20.59 10.54 7.06
CA VAL A 148 21.23 9.42 7.75
C VAL A 148 22.53 9.88 8.42
N VAL A 149 22.73 9.44 9.66
CA VAL A 149 23.95 9.65 10.44
C VAL A 149 24.93 8.51 10.16
N SER A 150 24.46 7.28 10.30
CA SER A 150 25.23 6.07 9.99
C SER A 150 24.33 4.89 9.62
N ALA A 151 24.91 3.89 8.97
CA ALA A 151 24.26 2.62 8.69
C ALA A 151 25.23 1.44 8.89
N ARG A 152 24.77 0.40 9.58
CA ARG A 152 25.49 -0.88 9.69
C ARG A 152 25.10 -1.77 8.52
N VAL A 153 26.10 -2.36 7.87
CA VAL A 153 25.91 -3.20 6.68
C VAL A 153 26.75 -4.46 6.80
N VAL A 154 26.11 -5.60 6.60
CA VAL A 154 26.78 -6.90 6.44
C VAL A 154 27.24 -7.03 4.99
N LEU A 155 28.55 -7.06 4.78
CA LEU A 155 29.19 -7.22 3.49
C LEU A 155 29.21 -8.71 3.06
N PRO A 156 29.50 -9.02 1.79
CA PRO A 156 29.47 -10.41 1.28
C PRO A 156 30.52 -11.34 1.90
N SER A 157 31.58 -10.77 2.48
CA SER A 157 32.55 -11.49 3.32
C SER A 157 31.95 -11.96 4.67
N GLY A 158 30.80 -11.41 5.07
CA GLY A 158 30.26 -11.51 6.42
C GLY A 158 30.93 -10.58 7.43
N GLU A 159 31.69 -9.60 6.97
CA GLU A 159 32.13 -8.45 7.77
C GLU A 159 30.95 -7.51 8.01
N VAL A 160 30.84 -6.99 9.23
CA VAL A 160 29.91 -5.89 9.54
C VAL A 160 30.72 -4.59 9.51
N ARG A 161 30.31 -3.67 8.63
CA ARG A 161 30.93 -2.35 8.52
C ARG A 161 29.89 -1.27 8.73
N GLU A 162 30.28 -0.23 9.46
CA GLU A 162 29.49 0.99 9.60
C GLU A 162 29.90 2.01 8.54
N PHE A 163 28.91 2.63 7.90
CA PHE A 163 29.06 3.66 6.87
C PHE A 163 28.46 4.96 7.40
N SER A 164 29.18 6.06 7.24
CA SER A 164 28.74 7.40 7.66
C SER A 164 29.36 8.47 6.77
N GLY A 165 28.82 9.70 6.79
CA GLY A 165 29.31 10.79 5.95
C GLY A 165 29.38 10.41 4.47
N ALA A 166 30.51 10.69 3.81
CA ALA A 166 30.71 10.42 2.39
C ALA A 166 30.82 8.92 2.01
N ASP A 167 30.92 8.02 3.00
CA ASP A 167 30.91 6.57 2.78
C ASP A 167 29.48 6.04 2.60
N LEU A 168 28.44 6.77 3.04
CA LEU A 168 27.05 6.40 2.78
C LEU A 168 26.74 6.28 1.28
N ASP A 169 27.44 7.02 0.42
CA ASP A 169 27.29 6.92 -1.04
C ASP A 169 27.55 5.52 -1.61
N LEU A 170 28.24 4.65 -0.88
CA LEU A 170 28.56 3.27 -1.26
C LEU A 170 27.42 2.28 -0.99
N ILE A 171 26.42 2.68 -0.20
CA ILE A 171 25.32 1.80 0.24
C ILE A 171 23.94 2.44 0.03
N ALA A 172 23.86 3.77 0.06
CA ALA A 172 22.67 4.53 -0.35
C ALA A 172 22.50 4.45 -1.87
N ASP A 173 21.25 4.48 -2.36
CA ASP A 173 20.88 4.37 -3.79
C ASP A 173 21.49 3.16 -4.54
N ALA A 174 22.10 2.22 -3.81
CA ALA A 174 22.85 1.10 -4.36
C ALA A 174 21.97 -0.16 -4.52
N GLU A 175 20.70 -0.10 -4.12
CA GLU A 175 19.71 -1.17 -4.24
C GLU A 175 20.22 -2.53 -3.69
N GLY A 176 21.04 -2.51 -2.64
CA GLY A 176 21.56 -3.72 -1.99
C GLY A 176 22.60 -4.50 -2.79
N ILE A 177 23.22 -3.90 -3.81
CA ILE A 177 24.30 -4.56 -4.57
C ILE A 177 25.60 -4.67 -3.76
N THR A 178 25.79 -3.88 -2.70
CA THR A 178 27.04 -3.84 -1.93
C THR A 178 26.99 -4.58 -0.61
N GLY A 179 25.80 -4.94 -0.11
CA GLY A 179 25.62 -5.62 1.17
C GLY A 179 24.18 -5.55 1.67
N ILE A 180 23.96 -6.02 2.89
CA ILE A 180 22.65 -6.02 3.56
C ILE A 180 22.69 -5.03 4.74
N ILE A 181 21.85 -3.99 4.68
CA ILE A 181 21.72 -3.02 5.78
C ILE A 181 21.00 -3.68 6.96
N THR A 182 21.59 -3.59 8.16
CA THR A 182 21.09 -4.23 9.39
C THR A 182 20.72 -3.23 10.49
N GLN A 183 21.16 -1.98 10.38
CA GLN A 183 20.77 -0.90 11.28
C GLN A 183 20.97 0.46 10.60
N ILE A 184 20.13 1.44 10.91
CA ILE A 184 20.26 2.82 10.45
C ILE A 184 20.08 3.76 11.64
N THR A 185 20.99 4.71 11.79
CA THR A 185 20.81 5.87 12.66
C THR A 185 20.45 7.07 11.79
N LEU A 186 19.27 7.64 11.99
CA LEU A 186 18.74 8.77 11.22
C LEU A 186 18.41 9.96 12.12
N ARG A 187 18.41 11.16 11.54
CA ARG A 187 18.02 12.39 12.22
C ARG A 187 16.50 12.50 12.29
N VAL A 188 16.01 12.97 13.43
CA VAL A 188 14.61 13.29 13.70
C VAL A 188 14.47 14.78 14.02
N ARG A 189 13.25 15.24 14.33
CA ARG A 189 12.94 16.61 14.75
C ARG A 189 11.96 16.58 15.93
N PRO A 190 11.79 17.68 16.67
CA PRO A 190 10.68 17.80 17.61
C PRO A 190 9.33 17.61 16.93
N LEU A 191 8.38 16.99 17.63
CA LEU A 191 6.99 16.90 17.19
C LEU A 191 6.33 18.27 17.36
N GLU A 192 5.76 18.79 16.27
CA GLU A 192 5.06 20.07 16.24
C GLU A 192 3.78 19.93 15.41
N GLU A 193 2.77 20.73 15.74
CA GLU A 193 1.56 20.82 14.94
C GLU A 193 1.88 21.37 13.54
N GLU A 194 1.30 20.75 12.51
CA GLU A 194 1.51 21.14 11.12
C GLU A 194 0.46 22.16 10.68
N VAL A 195 0.89 23.27 10.10
CA VAL A 195 0.02 24.22 9.40
C VAL A 195 0.05 23.92 7.91
N VAL A 196 -1.13 23.76 7.33
CA VAL A 196 -1.33 23.46 5.91
C VAL A 196 -1.93 24.68 5.21
N VAL A 197 -1.29 25.13 4.13
CA VAL A 197 -1.79 26.21 3.27
C VAL A 197 -1.83 25.71 1.83
N GLY A 198 -2.98 25.84 1.19
CA GLY A 198 -3.18 25.40 -0.20
C GLY A 198 -3.25 26.57 -1.17
N GLY A 199 -2.74 26.35 -2.39
CA GLY A 199 -2.88 27.27 -3.52
C GLY A 199 -3.41 26.56 -4.75
N ARG A 200 -4.17 27.27 -5.59
CA ARG A 200 -4.60 26.79 -6.91
C ARG A 200 -4.10 27.71 -8.02
N PHE A 201 -3.62 27.11 -9.09
CA PHE A 201 -2.98 27.79 -10.21
C PHE A 201 -3.58 27.30 -11.53
N ALA A 202 -4.04 28.23 -12.35
CA ALA A 202 -4.70 27.90 -13.62
C ALA A 202 -3.78 27.21 -14.64
N ASN A 203 -2.46 27.39 -14.50
CA ASN A 203 -1.46 26.82 -15.39
C ASN A 203 -0.12 26.60 -14.67
N VAL A 204 0.76 25.86 -15.33
CA VAL A 204 2.09 25.53 -14.82
C VAL A 204 3.00 26.75 -14.61
N ALA A 205 2.83 27.82 -15.40
CA ALA A 205 3.62 29.03 -15.25
C ALA A 205 3.34 29.73 -13.91
N GLY A 206 2.06 29.85 -13.52
CA GLY A 206 1.67 30.39 -12.22
C GLY A 206 2.21 29.56 -11.04
N LEU A 207 2.05 28.24 -11.10
CA LEU A 207 2.61 27.32 -10.10
C LEU A 207 4.14 27.49 -9.97
N THR A 208 4.84 27.46 -11.10
CA THR A 208 6.31 27.54 -11.13
C THR A 208 6.81 28.89 -10.61
N ALA A 209 6.14 29.98 -10.98
CA ALA A 209 6.47 31.33 -10.50
C ALA A 209 6.31 31.45 -8.98
N ALA A 210 5.20 30.92 -8.43
CA ALA A 210 4.99 30.90 -6.99
C ALA A 210 6.07 30.11 -6.26
N VAL A 211 6.38 28.89 -6.71
CA VAL A 211 7.40 28.05 -6.07
C VAL A 211 8.79 28.68 -6.15
N LYS A 212 9.15 29.28 -7.30
CA LYS A 212 10.42 30.01 -7.44
C LYS A 212 10.52 31.20 -6.49
N GLU A 213 9.44 31.96 -6.32
CA GLU A 213 9.40 33.08 -5.38
C GLU A 213 9.50 32.60 -3.92
N ILE A 214 8.79 31.53 -3.55
CA ILE A 214 8.89 30.91 -2.22
C ILE A 214 10.34 30.51 -1.89
N VAL A 215 11.02 29.87 -2.84
CA VAL A 215 12.43 29.46 -2.68
C VAL A 215 13.35 30.69 -2.62
N ALA A 216 13.13 31.70 -3.46
CA ALA A 216 13.94 32.92 -3.48
C ALA A 216 13.81 33.73 -2.17
N GLU A 217 12.60 33.81 -1.62
CA GLU A 217 12.29 34.43 -0.33
C GLU A 217 12.76 33.59 0.87
N LYS A 218 13.24 32.35 0.62
CA LYS A 218 13.70 31.40 1.65
C LYS A 218 12.66 31.18 2.74
N LEU A 219 11.39 31.04 2.36
CA LEU A 219 10.34 30.76 3.33
C LEU A 219 10.62 29.41 4.01
N PRO A 220 10.61 29.33 5.35
CA PRO A 220 10.99 28.11 6.09
C PRO A 220 9.86 27.07 6.13
N LEU A 221 9.44 26.64 4.94
CA LEU A 221 8.52 25.52 4.78
C LEU A 221 9.20 24.21 5.13
N TRP A 222 8.41 23.24 5.58
CA TRP A 222 8.87 21.87 5.76
C TRP A 222 8.64 21.04 4.49
N SER A 223 7.45 21.14 3.89
CA SER A 223 7.07 20.39 2.68
C SER A 223 6.34 21.29 1.68
N ALA A 224 6.55 21.05 0.40
CA ALA A 224 5.82 21.67 -0.69
C ALA A 224 5.56 20.64 -1.79
N THR A 225 4.29 20.37 -2.07
CA THR A 225 3.85 19.40 -3.07
C THR A 225 2.77 19.98 -3.96
N PHE A 226 2.50 19.33 -5.09
CA PHE A 226 1.39 19.71 -5.95
C PHE A 226 0.83 18.54 -6.75
N ILE A 227 -0.42 18.65 -7.18
CA ILE A 227 -1.02 17.78 -8.19
C ILE A 227 -1.36 18.56 -9.45
N ASN A 228 -1.37 17.88 -10.59
CA ASN A 228 -1.77 18.47 -11.87
C ASN A 228 -3.31 18.44 -12.06
N PRO A 229 -3.87 19.26 -12.98
CA PRO A 229 -5.32 19.29 -13.24
C PRO A 229 -5.91 17.91 -13.57
N LYS A 230 -5.14 17.05 -14.25
CA LYS A 230 -5.58 15.70 -14.62
C LYS A 230 -5.76 14.81 -13.38
N MET A 231 -4.89 14.91 -12.38
CA MET A 231 -5.05 14.20 -11.11
C MET A 231 -6.33 14.64 -10.40
N ALA A 232 -6.57 15.94 -10.25
CA ALA A 232 -7.78 16.48 -9.62
C ALA A 232 -9.05 16.01 -10.34
N HIS A 233 -9.06 16.08 -11.68
CA HIS A 233 -10.14 15.55 -12.50
C HIS A 233 -10.41 14.07 -12.24
N LEU A 234 -9.38 13.22 -12.21
CA LEU A 234 -9.58 11.79 -11.99
C LEU A 234 -10.03 11.49 -10.55
N LYS A 235 -9.48 12.17 -9.53
CA LYS A 235 -9.95 12.06 -8.14
C LYS A 235 -11.45 12.38 -8.02
N ASN A 236 -11.92 13.44 -8.66
CA ASN A 236 -13.33 13.83 -8.68
C ASN A 236 -14.28 12.82 -9.37
N ASN A 237 -13.73 11.90 -10.18
CA ASN A 237 -14.51 10.93 -10.96
C ASN A 237 -14.29 9.49 -10.47
N LEU A 238 -13.72 9.31 -9.26
CA LEU A 238 -13.56 8.00 -8.64
C LEU A 238 -14.92 7.33 -8.41
N PRO A 239 -15.04 6.00 -8.54
CA PRO A 239 -16.24 5.30 -8.13
C PRO A 239 -16.43 5.44 -6.60
N PRO A 240 -17.67 5.44 -6.10
CA PRO A 240 -17.91 5.52 -4.66
C PRO A 240 -17.18 4.42 -3.89
N LYS A 241 -16.78 4.72 -2.66
CA LYS A 241 -16.51 3.70 -1.66
C LYS A 241 -17.79 2.90 -1.40
N ILE A 242 -17.64 1.59 -1.28
CA ILE A 242 -18.75 0.68 -0.97
C ILE A 242 -18.55 0.13 0.44
N GLU A 243 -19.58 0.22 1.28
CA GLU A 243 -19.65 -0.40 2.60
C GLU A 243 -20.89 -1.30 2.67
N HIS A 244 -20.69 -2.57 3.02
CA HIS A 244 -21.74 -3.60 3.06
C HIS A 244 -22.64 -3.66 1.80
N GLY A 245 -22.07 -3.43 0.62
CA GLY A 245 -22.79 -3.44 -0.66
C GLY A 245 -23.51 -2.13 -1.00
N HIS A 246 -23.39 -1.10 -0.17
CA HIS A 246 -24.01 0.21 -0.38
C HIS A 246 -22.95 1.29 -0.63
N PRO A 247 -23.15 2.21 -1.59
CA PRO A 247 -22.32 3.40 -1.71
C PRO A 247 -22.37 4.24 -0.44
N VAL A 248 -21.21 4.68 0.04
CA VAL A 248 -21.12 5.69 1.10
C VAL A 248 -21.61 7.01 0.51
N GLU A 249 -22.60 7.65 1.16
CA GLU A 249 -23.26 8.86 0.64
C GLU A 249 -22.34 10.10 0.65
N GLU A 250 -21.37 10.17 1.57
CA GLU A 250 -20.35 11.23 1.61
C GLU A 250 -19.23 10.93 0.61
N HIS A 251 -19.30 11.53 -0.58
CA HIS A 251 -18.14 11.68 -1.45
C HIS A 251 -17.19 12.73 -0.88
N GLY A 252 -15.88 12.52 -1.02
CA GLY A 252 -14.87 13.53 -0.74
C GLY A 252 -15.13 14.85 -1.47
N PRO A 253 -14.59 15.98 -0.98
CA PRO A 253 -14.93 17.28 -1.52
C PRO A 253 -14.45 17.43 -2.98
N LYS A 254 -15.20 18.17 -3.79
CA LYS A 254 -14.86 18.35 -5.21
C LYS A 254 -13.66 19.28 -5.38
N LEU A 255 -12.56 18.74 -5.91
CA LEU A 255 -11.33 19.47 -6.17
C LEU A 255 -11.47 20.38 -7.42
N PRO A 256 -10.90 21.60 -7.42
CA PRO A 256 -10.74 22.37 -8.64
C PRO A 256 -9.83 21.64 -9.63
N GLU A 257 -10.23 21.56 -10.91
CA GLU A 257 -9.42 20.96 -11.98
C GLU A 257 -8.31 21.91 -12.47
N GLU A 258 -7.47 22.32 -11.54
CA GLU A 258 -6.33 23.23 -11.70
C GLU A 258 -5.08 22.57 -11.11
N TYR A 259 -3.92 23.23 -11.20
CA TYR A 259 -2.77 22.81 -10.42
C TYR A 259 -3.01 23.17 -8.95
N LEU A 260 -3.04 22.18 -8.07
CA LEU A 260 -3.24 22.40 -6.63
C LEU A 260 -1.91 22.15 -5.92
N ALA A 261 -1.44 23.11 -5.14
CA ALA A 261 -0.23 22.98 -4.34
C ALA A 261 -0.56 23.02 -2.86
N THR A 262 0.14 22.20 -2.07
CA THR A 262 0.04 22.12 -0.62
C THR A 262 1.40 22.47 -0.02
N PHE A 263 1.40 23.47 0.85
CA PHE A 263 2.59 23.93 1.57
C PHE A 263 2.39 23.69 3.05
N VAL A 264 3.38 23.05 3.69
CA VAL A 264 3.29 22.62 5.09
C VAL A 264 4.48 23.13 5.86
N PHE A 265 4.23 23.66 7.06
CA PHE A 265 5.26 24.15 7.97
C PHE A 265 4.83 23.97 9.44
N PRO A 266 5.77 23.88 10.39
CA PRO A 266 5.43 23.82 11.81
C PRO A 266 4.68 25.07 12.29
N ALA A 267 3.72 24.89 13.19
CA ALA A 267 2.91 25.98 13.74
C ALA A 267 3.75 27.09 14.41
N SER A 268 4.91 26.75 14.98
CA SER A 268 5.87 27.72 15.52
C SER A 268 6.36 28.75 14.49
N ARG A 269 6.33 28.42 13.19
CA ARG A 269 6.75 29.28 12.07
C ARG A 269 5.59 30.05 11.44
N ALA A 270 4.37 29.93 11.94
CA ALA A 270 3.20 30.53 11.30
C ALA A 270 3.27 32.06 11.19
N GLY A 271 3.83 32.73 12.21
CA GLY A 271 3.96 34.19 12.22
C GLY A 271 4.93 34.75 11.18
N GLU A 272 5.90 33.96 10.70
CA GLU A 272 6.86 34.40 9.67
C GLU A 272 6.53 33.90 8.27
N VAL A 273 5.80 32.78 8.15
CA VAL A 273 5.48 32.12 6.87
C VAL A 273 4.13 32.56 6.30
N ARG A 274 3.07 32.54 7.12
CA ARG A 274 1.69 32.45 6.60
C ARG A 274 1.33 33.61 5.67
N GLU A 275 1.46 34.85 6.14
CA GLU A 275 1.07 36.04 5.38
C GLU A 275 1.87 36.17 4.07
N LYS A 276 3.18 35.92 4.12
CA LYS A 276 4.05 35.96 2.93
C LYS A 276 3.68 34.89 1.93
N LEU A 277 3.46 33.66 2.40
CA LEU A 277 3.07 32.54 1.55
C LEU A 277 1.72 32.81 0.87
N GLU A 278 0.72 33.28 1.63
CA GLU A 278 -0.59 33.63 1.09
C GLU A 278 -0.50 34.76 0.06
N ALA A 279 0.33 35.78 0.30
CA ALA A 279 0.58 36.85 -0.66
C ALA A 279 1.24 36.35 -1.96
N ILE A 280 2.23 35.46 -1.87
CA ILE A 280 2.88 34.85 -3.05
C ILE A 280 1.86 34.01 -3.83
N ILE A 281 1.03 33.21 -3.14
CA ILE A 281 -0.02 32.41 -3.79
C ILE A 281 -1.02 33.33 -4.50
N ALA A 282 -1.51 34.39 -3.84
CA ALA A 282 -2.47 35.34 -4.42
C ALA A 282 -1.90 36.13 -5.61
N LYS A 283 -0.58 36.33 -5.65
CA LYS A 283 0.11 37.01 -6.76
C LYS A 283 0.14 36.18 -8.05
N HIS A 284 0.29 34.85 -7.94
CA HIS A 284 0.47 33.95 -9.09
C HIS A 284 -0.70 32.99 -9.34
N GLY A 285 -1.67 32.95 -8.43
CA GLY A 285 -2.82 32.06 -8.46
C GLY A 285 -3.89 32.54 -7.48
N SER A 286 -4.48 31.62 -6.72
CA SER A 286 -5.42 31.97 -5.64
C SER A 286 -5.33 30.95 -4.51
N LEU A 287 -5.75 31.35 -3.31
CA LEU A 287 -5.79 30.45 -2.17
C LEU A 287 -6.82 29.34 -2.38
N LEU A 288 -6.43 28.13 -2.01
CA LEU A 288 -7.34 27.00 -1.91
C LEU A 288 -8.05 27.09 -0.53
N PRO A 289 -9.37 26.80 -0.45
CA PRO A 289 -10.05 26.67 0.83
C PRO A 289 -9.33 25.71 1.77
N ALA A 290 -9.28 26.04 3.06
CA ALA A 290 -8.54 25.27 4.06
C ALA A 290 -8.99 23.80 4.09
N GLU A 291 -10.30 23.54 4.01
CA GLU A 291 -10.86 22.18 3.94
C GLU A 291 -10.27 21.36 2.79
N LEU A 292 -10.15 21.93 1.60
CA LEU A 292 -9.58 21.26 0.44
C LEU A 292 -8.06 21.07 0.56
N ALA A 293 -7.36 22.04 1.16
CA ALA A 293 -5.93 21.92 1.42
C ALA A 293 -5.63 20.81 2.44
N HIS A 294 -6.43 20.72 3.50
CA HIS A 294 -6.35 19.64 4.48
C HIS A 294 -6.72 18.29 3.87
N HIS A 295 -7.78 18.22 3.07
CA HIS A 295 -8.15 16.99 2.36
C HIS A 295 -7.01 16.47 1.47
N GLU A 296 -6.38 17.34 0.65
CA GLU A 296 -5.24 16.92 -0.17
C GLU A 296 -4.02 16.52 0.67
N TRP A 297 -3.83 17.14 1.84
CA TRP A 297 -2.76 16.74 2.76
C TRP A 297 -3.02 15.37 3.40
N GLU A 298 -4.26 15.06 3.77
CA GLU A 298 -4.65 13.75 4.31
C GLU A 298 -4.54 12.65 3.25
N GLU A 299 -4.89 12.95 2.00
CA GLU A 299 -4.82 12.04 0.84
C GLU A 299 -3.39 11.80 0.30
N ARG A 300 -2.36 12.38 0.91
CA ARG A 300 -0.96 12.31 0.43
C ARG A 300 -0.38 10.89 0.35
N PHE A 301 -0.98 9.92 1.04
CA PHE A 301 -0.60 8.50 0.96
C PHE A 301 -1.47 7.69 -0.01
N SER A 302 -2.50 8.31 -0.59
CA SER A 302 -3.49 7.73 -1.50
C SER A 302 -3.28 8.15 -2.96
N ILE A 303 -2.05 8.52 -3.35
CA ILE A 303 -1.72 9.00 -4.71
C ILE A 303 -2.17 8.02 -5.82
N MET A 304 -2.17 6.71 -5.54
CA MET A 304 -2.58 5.69 -6.50
C MET A 304 -4.10 5.48 -6.60
N HIS A 305 -4.93 6.24 -5.88
CA HIS A 305 -6.40 6.06 -5.85
C HIS A 305 -7.00 6.01 -7.26
N VAL A 306 -6.48 6.82 -8.18
CA VAL A 306 -6.89 6.86 -9.61
C VAL A 306 -6.72 5.52 -10.36
N LYS A 307 -5.99 4.55 -9.81
CA LYS A 307 -5.89 3.18 -10.34
C LYS A 307 -7.23 2.45 -10.36
N ARG A 308 -8.24 2.89 -9.60
CA ARG A 308 -9.61 2.36 -9.71
C ARG A 308 -10.24 2.60 -11.08
N LEU A 309 -9.81 3.65 -11.79
CA LEU A 309 -10.39 4.09 -13.07
C LEU A 309 -9.80 3.39 -14.29
N GLY A 310 -8.60 2.84 -14.15
CA GLY A 310 -7.94 1.98 -15.12
C GLY A 310 -7.09 1.02 -14.30
N PRO A 311 -7.38 -0.29 -14.27
CA PRO A 311 -6.92 -1.20 -13.21
C PRO A 311 -5.41 -1.51 -13.27
N SER A 312 -4.61 -0.68 -13.94
CA SER A 312 -3.16 -0.73 -14.00
C SER A 312 -2.59 0.69 -14.12
N LEU A 313 -1.36 0.88 -13.68
CA LEU A 313 -0.63 2.13 -13.86
C LEU A 313 0.64 1.85 -14.68
N ILE A 314 1.01 2.82 -15.50
CA ILE A 314 2.34 2.92 -16.09
C ILE A 314 3.06 4.03 -15.33
N PRO A 315 4.16 3.72 -14.61
CA PRO A 315 4.92 4.72 -13.88
C PRO A 315 5.72 5.61 -14.83
N SER A 316 5.80 6.89 -14.52
CA SER A 316 6.49 7.90 -15.32
C SER A 316 7.13 8.96 -14.42
N GLU A 317 8.14 8.54 -13.64
CA GLU A 317 8.77 9.38 -12.63
C GLU A 317 10.08 10.00 -13.13
N VAL A 318 10.26 11.29 -12.87
CA VAL A 318 11.46 12.04 -13.23
C VAL A 318 11.83 13.06 -12.16
N VAL A 319 13.09 13.46 -12.12
CA VAL A 319 13.57 14.58 -11.30
C VAL A 319 14.00 15.71 -12.24
N LEU A 320 13.55 16.93 -11.95
CA LEU A 320 13.82 18.14 -12.72
C LEU A 320 14.49 19.21 -11.85
N PRO A 321 15.37 20.04 -12.41
CA PRO A 321 15.73 21.31 -11.79
C PRO A 321 14.51 22.24 -11.75
N LEU A 322 14.30 22.94 -10.63
CA LEU A 322 13.16 23.86 -10.49
C LEU A 322 13.19 24.98 -11.54
N GLU A 323 14.37 25.41 -12.00
CA GLU A 323 14.49 26.47 -13.00
C GLU A 323 13.77 26.15 -14.31
N ASN A 324 13.69 24.87 -14.68
CA ASN A 324 13.13 24.40 -15.94
C ASN A 324 11.79 23.66 -15.78
N LEU A 325 11.17 23.70 -14.59
CA LEU A 325 9.91 22.99 -14.31
C LEU A 325 8.82 23.33 -15.34
N GLU A 326 8.64 24.62 -15.64
CA GLU A 326 7.58 25.11 -16.52
C GLU A 326 7.69 24.50 -17.92
N GLN A 327 8.88 24.61 -18.54
CA GLN A 327 9.10 24.12 -19.90
C GLN A 327 9.03 22.60 -19.96
N ALA A 328 9.62 21.91 -18.99
CA ALA A 328 9.64 20.45 -18.94
C ALA A 328 8.24 19.87 -18.75
N LEU A 329 7.49 20.37 -17.77
CA LEU A 329 6.15 19.86 -17.48
C LEU A 329 5.18 20.17 -18.63
N THR A 330 5.27 21.36 -19.24
CA THR A 330 4.51 21.69 -20.47
C THR A 330 4.80 20.71 -21.61
N ASP A 331 6.08 20.41 -21.89
CA ASP A 331 6.47 19.50 -22.98
C ASP A 331 6.06 18.05 -22.71
N ILE A 332 6.08 17.63 -21.43
CA ILE A 332 5.61 16.31 -20.99
C ILE A 332 4.10 16.19 -21.19
N GLU A 333 3.30 17.11 -20.63
CA GLU A 333 1.83 17.06 -20.71
C GLU A 333 1.32 17.23 -22.16
N THR A 334 1.98 18.03 -22.98
CA THR A 334 1.64 18.16 -24.41
C THR A 334 2.05 16.92 -25.22
N GLY A 335 3.15 16.27 -24.81
CA GLY A 335 3.72 15.11 -25.49
C GLY A 335 2.97 13.81 -25.22
N VAL A 336 2.52 13.62 -23.98
CA VAL A 336 1.81 12.43 -23.49
C VAL A 336 0.32 12.73 -23.47
N LYS A 337 -0.41 12.21 -24.48
CA LYS A 337 -1.85 12.44 -24.66
C LYS A 337 -2.73 11.45 -23.89
N GLN A 338 -2.12 10.46 -23.24
CA GLN A 338 -2.80 9.61 -22.28
C GLN A 338 -3.08 10.39 -20.98
N PRO A 339 -4.00 9.96 -20.11
CA PRO A 339 -4.30 10.66 -18.86
C PRO A 339 -3.14 10.59 -17.86
N LEU A 340 -2.11 11.42 -18.05
CA LEU A 340 -0.96 11.52 -17.16
C LEU A 340 -1.37 12.31 -15.91
N VAL A 341 -1.39 11.63 -14.77
CA VAL A 341 -1.53 12.25 -13.45
C VAL A 341 -0.16 12.42 -12.82
N ILE A 342 0.03 13.48 -12.04
CA ILE A 342 1.32 13.80 -11.42
C ILE A 342 1.09 14.23 -9.97
N GLU A 343 1.90 13.67 -9.06
CA GLU A 343 2.22 14.25 -7.77
C GLU A 343 3.64 14.85 -7.86
N GLY A 344 3.77 16.15 -7.64
CA GLY A 344 5.04 16.86 -7.60
C GLY A 344 5.52 17.05 -6.17
N MET A 345 6.80 16.82 -5.90
CA MET A 345 7.46 17.08 -4.62
C MET A 345 8.66 17.98 -4.81
N ILE A 346 8.75 19.05 -4.03
CA ILE A 346 9.80 20.08 -4.18
C ILE A 346 10.85 19.91 -3.09
N ALA A 347 12.12 19.94 -3.50
CA ALA A 347 13.29 20.04 -2.62
C ALA A 347 13.90 21.44 -2.74
N GLY A 348 13.95 22.20 -1.65
CA GLY A 348 14.19 23.65 -1.65
C GLY A 348 15.65 24.11 -1.50
N GLY A 349 16.61 23.19 -1.37
CA GLY A 349 18.03 23.50 -1.12
C GLY A 349 18.70 24.37 -2.19
N GLU A 350 20.03 24.57 -2.06
CA GLU A 350 20.80 25.49 -2.94
C GLU A 350 20.58 25.28 -4.45
N ASN A 351 20.34 24.03 -4.86
CA ASN A 351 19.93 23.66 -6.21
C ASN A 351 18.55 23.00 -6.14
N PRO A 352 17.46 23.78 -6.17
CA PRO A 352 16.12 23.25 -5.93
C PRO A 352 15.72 22.26 -7.03
N GLN A 353 15.10 21.16 -6.62
CA GLN A 353 14.66 20.09 -7.52
C GLN A 353 13.19 19.79 -7.32
N VAL A 354 12.57 19.25 -8.36
CA VAL A 354 11.18 18.82 -8.36
C VAL A 354 11.13 17.37 -8.82
N VAL A 355 10.61 16.50 -7.97
CA VAL A 355 10.28 15.13 -8.33
C VAL A 355 8.87 15.12 -8.88
N LEU A 356 8.70 14.63 -10.10
CA LEU A 356 7.39 14.40 -10.71
C LEU A 356 7.08 12.91 -10.65
N LEU A 357 6.28 12.50 -9.68
CA LEU A 357 5.73 11.15 -9.59
C LEU A 357 4.52 11.03 -10.52
N GLY A 358 4.79 10.65 -11.77
CA GLY A 358 3.78 10.50 -12.81
C GLY A 358 3.20 9.09 -12.90
N PHE A 359 1.90 8.98 -13.15
CA PHE A 359 1.24 7.72 -13.51
C PHE A 359 0.31 7.91 -14.71
N ILE A 360 0.26 6.89 -15.57
CA ILE A 360 -0.72 6.81 -16.66
C ILE A 360 -1.64 5.62 -16.36
N PRO A 361 -2.92 5.83 -15.98
CA PRO A 361 -3.90 4.76 -15.85
C PRO A 361 -4.07 4.01 -17.17
N HIS A 362 -4.04 2.69 -17.10
CA HIS A 362 -4.16 1.79 -18.24
C HIS A 362 -4.74 0.43 -17.79
N ASP A 363 -4.69 -0.59 -18.64
CA ASP A 363 -5.18 -1.93 -18.34
C ASP A 363 -4.21 -3.00 -18.88
N GLU A 364 -3.46 -3.64 -17.96
CA GLU A 364 -2.46 -4.67 -18.28
C GLU A 364 -3.04 -5.92 -18.96
N ARG A 365 -4.37 -6.11 -18.90
CA ARG A 365 -5.05 -7.22 -19.56
C ARG A 365 -5.16 -7.00 -21.06
N ASN A 366 -5.04 -5.74 -21.51
CA ASN A 366 -5.04 -5.37 -22.91
C ASN A 366 -3.60 -5.38 -23.48
N LEU A 367 -3.42 -5.94 -24.67
CA LEU A 367 -2.12 -5.95 -25.36
C LEU A 367 -1.57 -4.54 -25.62
N LEU A 368 -2.46 -3.54 -25.77
CA LEU A 368 -2.11 -2.12 -25.93
C LEU A 368 -1.32 -1.55 -24.74
N TYR A 369 -1.42 -2.16 -23.55
CA TYR A 369 -0.61 -1.78 -22.39
C TYR A 369 0.89 -1.77 -22.70
N ASN A 370 1.37 -2.78 -23.43
CA ASN A 370 2.78 -2.90 -23.76
C ASN A 370 3.27 -1.76 -24.65
N VAL A 371 2.40 -1.23 -25.51
CA VAL A 371 2.71 -0.09 -26.40
C VAL A 371 2.64 1.22 -25.60
N ALA A 372 1.62 1.39 -24.77
CA ALA A 372 1.45 2.57 -23.92
C ALA A 372 2.57 2.69 -22.89
N PHE A 373 3.11 1.58 -22.37
CA PHE A 373 4.19 1.57 -21.38
C PHE A 373 5.41 2.36 -21.84
N ALA A 374 5.66 2.38 -23.15
CA ALA A 374 6.80 3.08 -23.72
C ALA A 374 6.67 4.63 -23.64
N LEU A 375 5.50 5.17 -23.26
CA LEU A 375 5.34 6.58 -22.89
C LEU A 375 6.13 6.95 -21.62
N ALA A 376 6.42 6.00 -20.73
CA ALA A 376 7.31 6.25 -19.59
C ALA A 376 8.71 6.70 -20.05
N LEU A 377 9.23 6.09 -21.12
CA LEU A 377 10.50 6.50 -21.74
C LEU A 377 10.41 7.91 -22.35
N SER A 378 9.27 8.23 -22.97
CA SER A 378 9.02 9.56 -23.55
C SER A 378 9.10 10.66 -22.49
N THR A 379 8.51 10.45 -21.31
CA THR A 379 8.61 11.41 -20.21
C THR A 379 10.05 11.61 -19.74
N ILE A 380 10.84 10.54 -19.62
CA ILE A 380 12.26 10.62 -19.25
C ILE A 380 13.07 11.41 -20.29
N GLU A 381 12.93 11.07 -21.57
CA GLU A 381 13.68 11.75 -22.65
C GLU A 381 13.29 13.23 -22.78
N LYS A 382 12.03 13.57 -22.53
CA LYS A 382 11.58 14.96 -22.48
C LYS A 382 12.16 15.69 -21.28
N ALA A 383 12.13 15.09 -20.09
CA ALA A 383 12.74 15.67 -18.89
C ALA A 383 14.24 15.98 -19.10
N LYS A 384 14.99 15.06 -19.73
CA LYS A 384 16.42 15.25 -20.02
C LYS A 384 16.73 16.49 -20.86
N LYS A 385 15.86 16.88 -21.79
CA LYS A 385 16.03 18.11 -22.60
C LYS A 385 16.13 19.37 -21.74
N TYR A 386 15.59 19.31 -20.52
CA TYR A 386 15.50 20.40 -19.58
C TYR A 386 16.37 20.16 -18.33
N GLY A 387 17.42 19.34 -18.44
CA GLY A 387 18.34 19.03 -17.35
C GLY A 387 17.79 18.01 -16.34
N GLY A 388 16.67 17.36 -16.67
CA GLY A 388 16.08 16.30 -15.86
C GLY A 388 16.77 14.95 -15.97
N ARG A 389 16.34 14.02 -15.13
CA ARG A 389 16.82 12.63 -15.10
C ARG A 389 15.71 11.67 -14.66
N ALA A 390 15.92 10.38 -14.93
CA ALA A 390 15.11 9.33 -14.35
C ALA A 390 15.25 9.35 -12.81
N TYR A 391 14.21 8.95 -12.09
CA TYR A 391 14.21 8.98 -10.62
C TYR A 391 15.15 7.93 -10.01
N ALA A 392 15.07 6.70 -10.49
CA ALA A 392 15.87 5.60 -10.02
C ALA A 392 16.35 4.70 -11.17
N SER A 393 17.43 3.96 -10.91
CA SER A 393 18.04 3.12 -11.93
C SER A 393 17.33 1.77 -12.05
N GLY A 394 17.18 1.03 -10.95
CA GLY A 394 16.49 -0.25 -10.94
C GLY A 394 17.05 -1.28 -11.91
N LEU A 395 16.15 -2.10 -12.42
CA LEU A 395 16.40 -3.04 -13.51
C LEU A 395 16.32 -2.37 -14.90
N TYR A 396 15.46 -1.36 -15.04
CA TYR A 396 15.10 -0.79 -16.35
C TYR A 396 16.10 0.26 -16.85
N PHE A 397 16.64 1.08 -15.93
CA PHE A 397 17.43 2.27 -16.24
C PHE A 397 18.87 2.15 -15.74
N VAL A 398 19.45 0.93 -15.79
CA VAL A 398 20.87 0.69 -15.49
C VAL A 398 21.79 1.55 -16.36
N HIS A 399 21.40 1.81 -17.61
CA HIS A 399 22.15 2.68 -18.52
C HIS A 399 22.15 4.16 -18.09
N GLU A 400 21.21 4.57 -17.23
CA GLU A 400 21.09 5.93 -16.68
C GLU A 400 21.80 6.12 -15.35
N ALA A 401 22.45 5.09 -14.79
CA ALA A 401 23.04 5.15 -13.45
C ALA A 401 24.00 6.34 -13.27
N GLU A 402 24.77 6.71 -14.30
CA GLU A 402 25.68 7.88 -14.25
C GLU A 402 24.93 9.21 -14.26
N ASN A 403 23.78 9.31 -14.93
CA ASN A 403 22.92 10.50 -14.92
C ASN A 403 22.18 10.65 -13.58
N ILE A 404 21.87 9.53 -12.93
CA ILE A 404 21.13 9.49 -11.66
C ILE A 404 22.06 9.78 -10.48
N LEU A 405 23.16 9.05 -10.38
CA LEU A 405 24.06 9.07 -9.22
C LEU A 405 25.29 9.97 -9.41
N GLY A 406 25.59 10.35 -10.65
CA GLY A 406 26.83 11.03 -11.03
C GLY A 406 27.97 10.05 -11.34
N ALA A 407 28.73 10.35 -12.40
CA ALA A 407 29.79 9.48 -12.90
C ALA A 407 30.89 9.16 -11.87
N GLN A 408 31.24 10.11 -10.99
CA GLN A 408 32.25 9.88 -9.96
C GLN A 408 31.76 8.88 -8.91
N ARG A 409 30.50 9.01 -8.47
CA ARG A 409 29.90 8.08 -7.50
C ARG A 409 29.77 6.68 -8.08
N VAL A 410 29.34 6.55 -9.34
CA VAL A 410 29.27 5.26 -10.03
C VAL A 410 30.64 4.58 -10.13
N ARG A 411 31.72 5.34 -10.40
CA ARG A 411 33.09 4.79 -10.41
C ARG A 411 33.49 4.25 -9.03
N ARG A 412 33.32 5.04 -7.97
CA ARG A 412 33.60 4.61 -6.59
C ARG A 412 32.79 3.38 -6.20
N LEU A 413 31.49 3.35 -6.54
CA LEU A 413 30.61 2.22 -6.26
C LEU A 413 31.05 0.96 -7.00
N ARG A 414 31.51 1.08 -8.24
CA ARG A 414 32.02 -0.03 -9.04
C ARG A 414 33.31 -0.62 -8.48
N GLU A 415 34.24 0.24 -8.07
CA GLU A 415 35.50 -0.17 -7.42
C GLU A 415 35.20 -0.90 -6.10
N PHE A 416 34.39 -0.28 -5.24
CA PHE A 416 33.99 -0.85 -3.96
C PHE A 416 33.26 -2.20 -4.13
N LYS A 417 32.31 -2.29 -5.06
CA LYS A 417 31.61 -3.54 -5.39
C LYS A 417 32.56 -4.65 -5.86
N GLY A 418 33.58 -4.29 -6.65
CA GLY A 418 34.60 -5.24 -7.12
C GLY A 418 35.46 -5.79 -5.99
N GLU A 419 35.74 -4.97 -4.98
CA GLU A 419 36.47 -5.34 -3.78
C GLU A 419 35.64 -6.24 -2.84
N VAL A 420 34.42 -5.82 -2.49
CA VAL A 420 33.62 -6.51 -1.45
C VAL A 420 32.80 -7.68 -1.96
N ASP A 421 32.51 -7.73 -3.27
CA ASP A 421 31.71 -8.81 -3.87
C ASP A 421 32.27 -9.29 -5.24
N PRO A 422 33.48 -9.87 -5.25
CA PRO A 422 34.09 -10.40 -6.47
C PRO A 422 33.28 -11.53 -7.11
N GLN A 423 32.47 -12.24 -6.32
CA GLN A 423 31.61 -13.33 -6.78
C GLN A 423 30.27 -12.85 -7.36
N LYS A 424 29.96 -11.56 -7.20
CA LYS A 424 28.73 -10.90 -7.69
C LYS A 424 27.45 -11.57 -7.16
N ILE A 425 27.44 -11.93 -5.88
CA ILE A 425 26.28 -12.56 -5.24
C ILE A 425 25.22 -11.53 -4.80
N MET A 426 25.60 -10.29 -4.50
CA MET A 426 24.68 -9.27 -3.99
C MET A 426 23.91 -8.59 -5.13
N ASN A 427 22.59 -8.78 -5.11
CA ASN A 427 21.59 -8.26 -6.03
C ASN A 427 22.08 -8.06 -7.48
N PRO A 428 22.51 -9.13 -8.17
CA PRO A 428 23.13 -9.02 -9.48
C PRO A 428 22.16 -8.42 -10.52
N GLY A 429 22.70 -7.73 -11.53
CA GLY A 429 21.90 -7.19 -12.64
C GLY A 429 21.23 -5.84 -12.38
N LYS A 430 21.60 -5.13 -11.29
CA LYS A 430 21.12 -3.78 -10.94
C LYS A 430 22.27 -2.78 -10.99
N ILE A 431 21.95 -1.51 -11.19
CA ILE A 431 22.82 -0.31 -11.14
C ILE A 431 24.08 -0.35 -12.04
N LEU A 432 24.98 -1.32 -11.85
CA LEU A 432 26.27 -1.45 -12.51
C LEU A 432 26.29 -2.51 -13.62
N ASP A 433 25.45 -3.53 -13.51
CA ASP A 433 25.46 -4.69 -14.41
C ASP A 433 24.53 -4.47 -15.61
N ARG A 434 25.09 -4.18 -16.79
CA ARG A 434 24.30 -4.11 -18.04
C ARG A 434 23.61 -5.45 -18.31
N SER A 435 22.29 -5.39 -18.49
CA SER A 435 21.41 -6.52 -18.82
C SER A 435 20.81 -6.36 -20.23
N LEU A 436 20.27 -7.45 -20.80
CA LEU A 436 19.51 -7.41 -22.05
C LEU A 436 18.36 -6.39 -21.98
N MET A 437 17.68 -6.32 -20.84
CA MET A 437 16.65 -5.33 -20.56
C MET A 437 17.20 -3.91 -20.69
N SER A 438 18.29 -3.59 -19.99
CA SER A 438 18.85 -2.23 -20.01
C SER A 438 19.32 -1.80 -21.40
N THR A 439 19.86 -2.73 -22.20
CA THR A 439 20.26 -2.49 -23.59
C THR A 439 19.03 -2.24 -24.47
N PHE A 440 17.99 -3.05 -24.33
CA PHE A 440 16.74 -2.87 -25.05
C PHE A 440 16.11 -1.51 -24.74
N MET A 441 16.06 -1.11 -23.46
CA MET A 441 15.51 0.19 -23.06
C MET A 441 16.33 1.36 -23.62
N GLY A 442 17.66 1.28 -23.63
CA GLY A 442 18.51 2.29 -24.25
C GLY A 442 18.28 2.43 -25.76
N ILE A 443 18.09 1.30 -26.47
CA ILE A 443 17.76 1.33 -27.91
C ILE A 443 16.36 1.91 -28.13
N ALA A 444 15.38 1.53 -27.31
CA ALA A 444 14.01 2.03 -27.42
C ALA A 444 13.96 3.57 -27.25
N GLY A 445 14.76 4.14 -26.35
CA GLY A 445 14.88 5.60 -26.20
C GLY A 445 15.23 6.33 -27.50
N ASN A 446 16.06 5.74 -28.36
CA ASN A 446 16.43 6.34 -29.67
C ASN A 446 15.27 6.43 -30.66
N PHE A 447 14.18 5.70 -30.44
CA PHE A 447 12.96 5.71 -31.26
C PHE A 447 11.79 6.44 -30.58
N GLU A 448 12.06 7.30 -29.59
CA GLU A 448 11.05 8.01 -28.79
C GLU A 448 9.91 8.63 -29.62
N PRO A 449 10.16 9.35 -30.75
CA PRO A 449 9.06 10.01 -31.46
C PRO A 449 8.03 9.01 -32.03
N LEU A 450 8.51 7.88 -32.55
CA LEU A 450 7.67 6.81 -33.11
C LEU A 450 6.91 6.09 -31.99
N ILE A 451 7.62 5.79 -30.90
CA ILE A 451 7.06 5.14 -29.71
C ILE A 451 5.97 5.99 -29.06
N ARG A 452 6.20 7.30 -28.91
CA ARG A 452 5.22 8.24 -28.35
C ARG A 452 3.97 8.31 -29.20
N MET A 453 4.11 8.34 -30.53
CA MET A 453 2.97 8.29 -31.43
C MET A 453 2.14 7.02 -31.22
N ALA A 454 2.79 5.85 -31.19
CA ALA A 454 2.12 4.57 -30.96
C ALA A 454 1.45 4.50 -29.57
N GLY A 455 2.15 4.90 -28.51
CA GLY A 455 1.62 4.92 -27.14
C GLY A 455 0.42 5.85 -26.98
N ASN A 456 0.41 7.00 -27.64
CA ASN A 456 -0.73 7.92 -27.65
C ASN A 456 -1.94 7.38 -28.44
N MET A 457 -1.73 6.46 -29.38
CA MET A 457 -2.82 5.76 -30.06
C MET A 457 -3.37 4.57 -29.27
N ALA A 458 -2.60 4.05 -28.29
CA ALA A 458 -2.95 2.89 -27.46
C ALA A 458 -3.98 3.23 -26.36
N LYS A 459 -5.12 3.81 -26.77
CA LYS A 459 -6.20 4.23 -25.87
C LYS A 459 -6.90 3.03 -25.25
N VAL A 460 -7.20 3.14 -23.96
CA VAL A 460 -8.11 2.24 -23.23
C VAL A 460 -9.21 3.05 -22.56
N ASN A 461 -10.30 2.37 -22.22
CA ASN A 461 -11.40 3.01 -21.51
C ASN A 461 -10.99 3.25 -20.06
N VAL A 462 -10.48 4.45 -19.78
CA VAL A 462 -10.23 4.96 -18.42
C VAL A 462 -11.45 5.76 -17.99
N GLY A 463 -11.83 5.65 -16.72
CA GLY A 463 -12.80 6.57 -16.11
C GLY A 463 -14.03 5.93 -15.48
N GLN A 464 -14.17 4.60 -15.51
CA GLN A 464 -15.25 3.88 -14.80
C GLN A 464 -14.82 2.46 -14.41
N GLU A 465 -15.34 2.00 -13.28
CA GLU A 465 -15.16 0.63 -12.80
C GLU A 465 -16.00 -0.37 -13.61
N ARG A 466 -15.40 -1.47 -14.11
CA ARG A 466 -16.07 -2.42 -15.04
C ARG A 466 -15.93 -3.87 -14.61
N MET A 467 -16.79 -4.31 -13.69
CA MET A 467 -16.70 -5.67 -13.13
C MET A 467 -17.23 -6.75 -14.08
N ALA A 468 -18.30 -6.47 -14.83
CA ALA A 468 -18.98 -7.47 -15.64
C ALA A 468 -18.05 -8.13 -16.67
N GLY A 469 -18.00 -9.47 -16.68
CA GLY A 469 -17.16 -10.26 -17.58
C GLY A 469 -15.67 -10.27 -17.22
N ALA A 470 -15.26 -9.72 -16.08
CA ALA A 470 -13.88 -9.77 -15.60
C ALA A 470 -13.51 -11.16 -15.03
N GLY A 471 -14.52 -11.93 -14.60
CA GLY A 471 -14.39 -13.24 -13.99
C GLY A 471 -13.68 -14.24 -14.89
N LYS A 472 -12.83 -15.06 -14.28
CA LYS A 472 -12.04 -16.05 -15.02
C LYS A 472 -11.71 -17.23 -14.11
N ARG A 473 -11.83 -18.45 -14.64
CA ARG A 473 -11.50 -19.70 -13.93
C ARG A 473 -12.26 -19.87 -12.60
N GLY A 474 -13.54 -19.48 -12.58
CA GLY A 474 -14.41 -19.61 -11.40
C GLY A 474 -14.19 -18.55 -10.32
N ILE A 475 -13.45 -17.47 -10.63
CA ILE A 475 -13.34 -16.29 -9.75
C ILE A 475 -14.48 -15.32 -10.07
N PRO A 476 -15.23 -14.80 -9.07
CA PRO A 476 -16.27 -13.80 -9.28
C PRO A 476 -15.78 -12.55 -10.02
N ASP A 477 -16.68 -11.90 -10.76
CA ASP A 477 -16.39 -10.75 -11.62
C ASP A 477 -15.76 -9.56 -10.87
N ASN A 478 -16.37 -9.17 -9.76
CA ASN A 478 -15.87 -8.09 -8.90
C ASN A 478 -14.50 -8.43 -8.30
N VAL A 479 -14.34 -9.63 -7.74
CA VAL A 479 -13.05 -10.11 -7.19
C VAL A 479 -11.97 -10.11 -8.28
N ALA A 480 -12.29 -10.60 -9.47
CA ALA A 480 -11.37 -10.62 -10.59
C ALA A 480 -10.93 -9.22 -10.98
N TRP A 481 -11.86 -8.26 -11.06
CA TRP A 481 -11.55 -6.86 -11.31
C TRP A 481 -10.64 -6.26 -10.24
N TYR A 482 -11.02 -6.38 -8.97
CA TYR A 482 -10.27 -5.83 -7.84
C TYR A 482 -8.87 -6.43 -7.68
N ALA A 483 -8.67 -7.67 -8.10
CA ALA A 483 -7.35 -8.27 -8.15
C ALA A 483 -6.38 -7.47 -9.03
N TYR A 484 -6.85 -6.96 -10.18
CA TYR A 484 -6.06 -6.06 -11.04
C TYR A 484 -6.01 -4.65 -10.46
N THR A 485 -7.11 -4.13 -9.93
CA THR A 485 -7.16 -2.79 -9.33
C THR A 485 -6.22 -2.63 -8.13
N CYS A 486 -6.00 -3.67 -7.32
CA CYS A 486 -5.06 -3.68 -6.20
C CYS A 486 -3.69 -3.10 -6.58
N ALA A 487 -3.27 -2.01 -5.93
CA ALA A 487 -2.00 -1.33 -6.22
C ALA A 487 -0.77 -2.16 -5.85
N GLN A 488 -0.90 -3.21 -5.03
CA GLN A 488 0.24 -3.94 -4.45
C GLN A 488 1.13 -3.09 -3.51
N CYS A 489 0.63 -1.94 -3.00
CA CYS A 489 1.35 -1.04 -2.08
C CYS A 489 1.72 -1.69 -0.74
N GLY A 490 0.91 -2.63 -0.26
CA GLY A 490 1.18 -3.37 0.97
C GLY A 490 0.73 -2.71 2.26
N TYR A 491 -0.05 -1.63 2.21
CA TYR A 491 -0.54 -0.94 3.42
C TYR A 491 -1.39 -1.88 4.30
N CYS A 492 -2.09 -2.82 3.67
CA CYS A 492 -2.86 -3.86 4.34
C CYS A 492 -2.04 -5.01 4.93
N VAL A 493 -0.72 -5.07 4.72
CA VAL A 493 0.09 -6.26 5.10
C VAL A 493 0.37 -6.26 6.59
N ASP A 494 0.98 -5.20 7.11
CA ASP A 494 1.46 -5.16 8.51
C ASP A 494 0.30 -5.05 9.51
N ASN A 495 -0.82 -4.51 9.04
CA ASN A 495 -2.06 -4.39 9.79
C ASN A 495 -2.93 -5.66 9.72
N CYS A 496 -2.60 -6.63 8.86
CA CYS A 496 -3.36 -7.88 8.75
C CYS A 496 -3.00 -8.85 9.88
N THR A 497 -3.98 -9.21 10.70
CA THR A 497 -3.86 -10.17 11.82
C THR A 497 -3.33 -11.54 11.39
N GLU A 498 -3.75 -12.03 10.22
CA GLU A 498 -3.26 -13.29 9.64
C GLU A 498 -1.80 -13.21 9.20
N TYR A 499 -1.37 -12.08 8.64
CA TYR A 499 0.03 -11.89 8.28
C TYR A 499 0.89 -11.72 9.53
N TYR A 500 0.44 -10.90 10.49
CA TYR A 500 1.10 -10.69 11.77
C TYR A 500 1.40 -12.02 12.48
N SER A 501 0.40 -12.92 12.50
CA SER A 501 0.51 -14.20 13.20
C SER A 501 1.33 -15.25 12.45
N ARG A 502 1.26 -15.28 11.10
CA ARG A 502 1.90 -16.34 10.29
C ARG A 502 3.22 -15.95 9.65
N GLY A 503 3.51 -14.65 9.53
CA GLY A 503 4.74 -14.10 8.95
C GLY A 503 4.91 -14.24 7.43
N TRP A 504 3.91 -14.77 6.71
CA TRP A 504 4.01 -15.07 5.28
C TRP A 504 2.99 -14.30 4.46
N GLU A 505 3.48 -13.57 3.45
CA GLU A 505 2.66 -12.62 2.70
C GLU A 505 1.48 -13.28 1.94
N SER A 506 1.52 -14.58 1.67
CA SER A 506 0.37 -15.30 1.06
C SER A 506 -0.92 -15.27 1.90
N THR A 507 -0.84 -14.97 3.20
CA THR A 507 -2.02 -14.85 4.06
C THR A 507 -2.59 -13.44 4.08
N SER A 508 -1.77 -12.44 3.74
CA SER A 508 -2.16 -11.04 3.64
C SER A 508 -3.11 -10.78 2.46
N PRO A 509 -3.90 -9.69 2.50
CA PRO A 509 -4.74 -9.31 1.37
C PRO A 509 -3.93 -9.04 0.09
N ARG A 510 -2.79 -8.34 0.18
CA ARG A 510 -1.91 -8.08 -0.97
C ARG A 510 -1.49 -9.38 -1.66
N GLY A 511 -1.05 -10.37 -0.88
CA GLY A 511 -0.63 -11.66 -1.38
C GLY A 511 -1.76 -12.47 -2.02
N LYS A 512 -2.97 -12.39 -1.47
CA LYS A 512 -4.17 -13.02 -2.04
C LYS A 512 -4.56 -12.37 -3.38
N TRP A 513 -4.53 -11.04 -3.48
CA TRP A 513 -4.78 -10.34 -4.74
C TRP A 513 -3.77 -10.72 -5.83
N PHE A 514 -2.49 -10.75 -5.48
CA PHE A 514 -1.44 -11.20 -6.39
C PHE A 514 -1.66 -12.65 -6.84
N PHE A 515 -1.98 -13.55 -5.91
CA PHE A 515 -2.27 -14.94 -6.22
C PHE A 515 -3.46 -15.09 -7.18
N LEU A 516 -4.55 -14.35 -6.97
CA LEU A 516 -5.72 -14.38 -7.84
C LEU A 516 -5.36 -13.98 -9.27
N ARG A 517 -4.55 -12.93 -9.46
CA ARG A 517 -4.01 -12.57 -10.79
C ARG A 517 -3.23 -13.72 -11.41
N GLU A 518 -2.28 -14.31 -10.67
CA GLU A 518 -1.48 -15.43 -11.18
C GLU A 518 -2.34 -16.66 -11.51
N TYR A 519 -3.36 -16.96 -10.71
CA TYR A 519 -4.30 -18.06 -10.94
C TYR A 519 -5.15 -17.81 -12.20
N MET A 520 -5.69 -16.60 -12.37
CA MET A 520 -6.46 -16.20 -13.55
C MET A 520 -5.63 -16.26 -14.85
N HIS A 521 -4.31 -16.03 -14.76
CA HIS A 521 -3.38 -16.20 -15.87
C HIS A 521 -2.90 -17.65 -16.08
N GLY A 522 -3.28 -18.59 -15.22
CA GLY A 522 -2.81 -19.97 -15.28
C GLY A 522 -1.38 -20.20 -14.85
N ARG A 523 -0.82 -19.25 -14.12
CA ARG A 523 0.51 -19.33 -13.51
C ARG A 523 0.46 -19.84 -12.08
N ALA A 524 -0.70 -19.98 -11.45
CA ALA A 524 -0.86 -20.57 -10.13
C ALA A 524 -1.95 -21.65 -10.11
N LYS A 525 -1.92 -22.50 -9.08
CA LYS A 525 -2.94 -23.52 -8.81
C LYS A 525 -3.68 -23.16 -7.52
N LEU A 526 -5.00 -23.26 -7.55
CA LEU A 526 -5.88 -23.10 -6.41
C LEU A 526 -6.13 -24.47 -5.77
N ASP A 527 -5.26 -24.81 -4.82
CA ASP A 527 -5.34 -26.04 -4.01
C ASP A 527 -6.02 -25.77 -2.65
N GLN A 528 -6.22 -26.81 -1.85
CA GLN A 528 -6.85 -26.69 -0.53
C GLN A 528 -6.08 -25.72 0.39
N LYS A 529 -4.74 -25.67 0.30
CA LYS A 529 -3.94 -24.74 1.09
C LYS A 529 -4.26 -23.29 0.77
N TRP A 530 -4.72 -22.96 -0.44
CA TRP A 530 -5.19 -21.62 -0.77
C TRP A 530 -6.60 -21.37 -0.28
N VAL A 531 -7.49 -22.36 -0.39
CA VAL A 531 -8.84 -22.30 0.21
C VAL A 531 -8.71 -21.97 1.71
N ASP A 532 -7.87 -22.70 2.43
CA ASP A 532 -7.62 -22.49 3.86
C ASP A 532 -7.13 -21.06 4.17
N LYS A 533 -6.36 -20.42 3.28
CA LYS A 533 -5.91 -19.02 3.46
C LYS A 533 -7.04 -18.02 3.28
N PHE A 534 -8.00 -18.27 2.39
CA PHE A 534 -9.21 -17.44 2.30
C PHE A 534 -10.09 -17.65 3.53
N MET A 535 -10.25 -18.91 3.97
CA MET A 535 -11.01 -19.25 5.19
C MET A 535 -10.38 -18.72 6.47
N ALA A 536 -9.07 -18.60 6.54
CA ALA A 536 -8.37 -18.11 7.73
C ALA A 536 -8.54 -16.60 7.97
N CYS A 537 -9.02 -15.82 7.00
CA CYS A 537 -9.27 -14.39 7.23
C CYS A 537 -10.25 -14.18 8.41
N THR A 538 -9.92 -13.26 9.31
CA THR A 538 -10.76 -12.97 10.49
C THR A 538 -11.92 -12.02 10.20
N THR A 539 -12.11 -11.62 8.94
CA THR A 539 -13.19 -10.71 8.50
C THR A 539 -13.29 -9.43 9.34
N CYS A 540 -12.15 -8.88 9.77
CA CYS A 540 -12.10 -7.71 10.66
C CYS A 540 -12.12 -6.36 9.92
N GLU A 541 -12.18 -6.36 8.59
CA GLU A 541 -12.24 -5.16 7.73
C GLU A 541 -11.11 -4.13 7.88
N ARG A 542 -10.09 -4.39 8.71
CA ARG A 542 -8.95 -3.48 8.85
C ARG A 542 -8.25 -3.23 7.51
N CYS A 543 -8.24 -4.23 6.62
CA CYS A 543 -7.67 -4.05 5.30
C CYS A 543 -8.47 -3.11 4.38
N ASP A 544 -9.77 -2.97 4.62
CA ASP A 544 -10.68 -2.12 3.86
C ASP A 544 -10.47 -0.65 4.27
N VAL A 545 -10.31 -0.40 5.57
CA VAL A 545 -9.96 0.92 6.13
C VAL A 545 -8.59 1.39 5.66
N GLU A 546 -7.59 0.51 5.68
CA GLU A 546 -6.20 0.85 5.33
C GLU A 546 -5.95 0.89 3.81
N CYS A 547 -6.94 0.54 2.99
CA CYS A 547 -6.76 0.48 1.55
C CYS A 547 -6.82 1.89 0.93
N PRO A 548 -5.72 2.41 0.36
CA PRO A 548 -5.74 3.74 -0.29
C PRO A 548 -6.53 3.76 -1.61
N LEU A 549 -7.05 2.61 -2.02
CA LEU A 549 -7.91 2.44 -3.18
C LEU A 549 -9.35 2.13 -2.78
N GLU A 550 -9.68 2.16 -1.49
CA GLU A 550 -11.04 1.89 -0.98
C GLU A 550 -11.64 0.59 -1.53
N LEU A 551 -10.81 -0.45 -1.69
CA LEU A 551 -11.29 -1.73 -2.20
C LEU A 551 -12.12 -2.43 -1.12
N PRO A 552 -13.25 -3.07 -1.48
CA PRO A 552 -14.01 -3.91 -0.57
C PRO A 552 -13.30 -5.27 -0.44
N ILE A 553 -12.20 -5.28 0.31
CA ILE A 553 -11.29 -6.41 0.44
C ILE A 553 -11.96 -7.54 1.21
N GLU A 554 -12.55 -7.25 2.38
CA GLU A 554 -13.26 -8.25 3.17
C GLU A 554 -14.48 -8.80 2.40
N PRO A 555 -15.36 -7.97 1.79
CA PRO A 555 -16.48 -8.49 1.01
C PRO A 555 -16.01 -9.37 -0.15
N SER A 556 -14.89 -9.02 -0.79
CA SER A 556 -14.29 -9.87 -1.83
C SER A 556 -13.82 -11.23 -1.29
N TRP A 557 -13.38 -11.31 -0.03
CA TRP A 557 -13.11 -12.60 0.60
C TRP A 557 -14.39 -13.37 0.90
N MET A 558 -15.47 -12.70 1.29
CA MET A 558 -16.77 -13.35 1.46
C MET A 558 -17.30 -13.93 0.15
N ASP A 559 -17.20 -13.20 -0.95
CA ASP A 559 -17.55 -13.69 -2.28
C ASP A 559 -16.68 -14.88 -2.69
N MET A 560 -15.37 -14.81 -2.40
CA MET A 560 -14.47 -15.93 -2.63
C MET A 560 -14.84 -17.15 -1.78
N ARG A 561 -15.27 -16.98 -0.52
CA ARG A 561 -15.69 -18.09 0.34
C ARG A 561 -16.96 -18.75 -0.18
N GLY A 562 -17.95 -17.96 -0.61
CA GLY A 562 -19.12 -18.49 -1.31
C GLY A 562 -18.74 -19.26 -2.57
N ALA A 563 -17.95 -18.65 -3.45
CA ALA A 563 -17.52 -19.29 -4.69
C ALA A 563 -16.71 -20.57 -4.47
N LEU A 564 -15.91 -20.65 -3.40
CA LEU A 564 -15.10 -21.83 -3.10
C LEU A 564 -15.90 -22.92 -2.40
N ILE A 565 -16.65 -22.58 -1.35
CA ILE A 565 -17.28 -23.56 -0.46
C ILE A 565 -18.69 -23.92 -0.94
N HIS A 566 -19.49 -22.93 -1.32
CA HIS A 566 -20.87 -23.16 -1.78
C HIS A 566 -20.90 -23.60 -3.24
N ASP A 567 -20.34 -22.80 -4.15
CA ASP A 567 -20.48 -23.06 -5.59
C ASP A 567 -19.58 -24.20 -6.10
N GLN A 568 -18.42 -24.38 -5.49
CA GLN A 568 -17.38 -25.32 -5.94
C GLN A 568 -17.19 -26.51 -5.00
N ASP A 569 -18.00 -26.63 -3.94
CA ASP A 569 -17.99 -27.72 -2.97
C ASP A 569 -16.57 -28.04 -2.42
N ARG A 570 -15.77 -27.00 -2.17
CA ARG A 570 -14.47 -27.17 -1.52
C ARG A 570 -14.64 -27.35 -0.02
N LEU A 571 -13.66 -28.02 0.59
CA LEU A 571 -13.65 -28.21 2.04
C LEU A 571 -13.38 -26.87 2.74
N THR A 572 -14.14 -26.61 3.80
CA THR A 572 -13.89 -25.53 4.76
C THR A 572 -13.04 -26.04 5.92
N LEU A 573 -12.77 -25.19 6.92
CA LEU A 573 -12.05 -25.60 8.12
C LEU A 573 -12.91 -26.55 8.98
N PRO A 574 -12.35 -27.63 9.55
CA PRO A 574 -13.11 -28.59 10.35
C PRO A 574 -14.01 -27.99 11.45
N PRO A 575 -13.60 -26.93 12.19
CA PRO A 575 -14.48 -26.28 13.16
C PRO A 575 -15.80 -25.78 12.55
N PHE A 576 -15.80 -25.28 11.31
CA PHE A 576 -17.02 -24.83 10.65
C PHE A 576 -17.97 -25.98 10.29
N GLU A 577 -17.45 -27.17 9.96
CA GLU A 577 -18.30 -28.34 9.74
C GLU A 577 -18.93 -28.84 11.04
N ILE A 578 -18.18 -28.81 12.14
CA ILE A 578 -18.71 -29.16 13.48
C ILE A 578 -19.81 -28.16 13.88
N MET A 579 -19.56 -26.87 13.70
CA MET A 579 -20.54 -25.82 13.96
C MET A 579 -21.78 -25.99 13.08
N ARG A 580 -21.63 -26.35 11.79
CA ARG A 580 -22.74 -26.61 10.88
C ARG A 580 -23.61 -27.76 11.36
N ALA A 581 -23.00 -28.90 11.68
CA ALA A 581 -23.73 -30.08 12.17
C ALA A 581 -24.50 -29.79 13.46
N SER A 582 -23.87 -29.07 14.40
CA SER A 582 -24.55 -28.61 15.63
C SER A 582 -25.70 -27.66 15.31
N THR A 583 -25.52 -26.76 14.35
CA THR A 583 -26.54 -25.77 14.02
C THR A 583 -27.76 -26.42 13.35
N GLU A 584 -27.55 -27.39 12.47
CA GLU A 584 -28.64 -28.14 11.82
C GLU A 584 -29.43 -29.02 12.81
N GLN A 585 -28.77 -29.54 13.86
CA GLN A 585 -29.41 -30.45 14.81
C GLN A 585 -29.97 -29.77 16.05
N GLN A 586 -29.30 -28.73 16.54
CA GLN A 586 -29.56 -28.09 17.83
C GLN A 586 -29.74 -26.57 17.71
N HIS A 587 -29.79 -26.01 16.49
CA HIS A 587 -29.96 -24.58 16.26
C HIS A 587 -28.94 -23.68 16.98
N ASN A 588 -27.76 -24.21 17.30
CA ASN A 588 -26.64 -23.48 17.89
C ASN A 588 -25.29 -24.07 17.48
N ILE A 589 -24.21 -23.33 17.73
CA ILE A 589 -22.84 -23.73 17.32
C ILE A 589 -22.03 -24.43 18.43
N TRP A 590 -22.57 -24.54 19.64
CA TRP A 590 -21.86 -25.01 20.84
C TRP A 590 -22.10 -26.48 21.15
N GLY A 591 -22.95 -27.18 20.39
CA GLY A 591 -23.33 -28.56 20.65
C GLY A 591 -24.24 -28.74 21.88
N ALA A 592 -24.74 -27.64 22.46
CA ALA A 592 -25.69 -27.68 23.56
C ALA A 592 -27.08 -28.08 23.06
N TYR A 593 -27.94 -28.64 23.93
CA TYR A 593 -29.29 -29.02 23.54
C TYR A 593 -30.18 -27.78 23.39
N GLN A 594 -30.98 -27.73 22.33
CA GLN A 594 -31.86 -26.59 22.05
C GLN A 594 -32.87 -26.31 23.17
N LYS A 595 -33.38 -27.35 23.84
CA LYS A 595 -34.29 -27.24 25.00
C LYS A 595 -33.68 -26.47 26.18
N ASP A 596 -32.36 -26.36 26.24
CA ASP A 596 -31.66 -25.69 27.33
C ASP A 596 -31.40 -24.21 27.00
N ARG A 597 -31.79 -23.73 25.80
CA ARG A 597 -31.51 -22.37 25.34
C ARG A 597 -32.03 -21.29 26.27
N ALA A 598 -33.26 -21.44 26.76
CA ALA A 598 -33.91 -20.46 27.63
C ALA A 598 -33.50 -20.58 29.10
N ALA A 599 -32.56 -21.48 29.45
CA ALA A 599 -32.22 -21.77 30.84
C ALA A 599 -31.66 -20.54 31.59
N TRP A 600 -30.96 -19.63 30.90
CA TRP A 600 -30.39 -18.42 31.48
C TRP A 600 -31.43 -17.47 32.08
N ALA A 601 -32.70 -17.55 31.62
CA ALA A 601 -33.77 -16.66 32.02
C ALA A 601 -34.60 -17.17 33.22
N LYS A 602 -34.42 -18.43 33.64
CA LYS A 602 -35.30 -19.11 34.62
C LYS A 602 -35.36 -18.44 35.99
N ASP A 603 -34.24 -17.85 36.43
CA ASP A 603 -34.12 -17.24 37.75
C ASP A 603 -34.33 -15.71 37.74
N LEU A 604 -34.76 -15.16 36.61
CA LEU A 604 -35.05 -13.74 36.48
C LEU A 604 -36.51 -13.44 36.82
N ASP A 605 -36.74 -12.41 37.62
CA ASP A 605 -38.07 -11.84 37.89
C ASP A 605 -38.49 -10.91 36.73
N ILE A 606 -38.52 -11.45 35.51
CA ILE A 606 -38.85 -10.75 34.27
C ILE A 606 -39.77 -11.65 33.44
N GLU A 607 -40.97 -11.18 33.14
CA GLU A 607 -41.89 -11.84 32.22
C GLU A 607 -41.61 -11.41 30.78
N PHE A 608 -41.55 -12.38 29.87
CA PHE A 608 -41.45 -12.13 28.43
C PHE A 608 -42.82 -12.33 27.78
N PRO A 609 -43.50 -11.28 27.29
CA PRO A 609 -44.77 -11.43 26.59
C PRO A 609 -44.60 -12.27 25.30
N ASP A 610 -45.63 -13.02 24.93
CA ASP A 610 -45.66 -13.83 23.70
C ASP A 610 -45.55 -12.97 22.43
N GLN A 611 -46.03 -11.73 22.47
CA GLN A 611 -45.92 -10.77 21.37
C GLN A 611 -45.47 -9.40 21.86
N ALA A 612 -44.55 -8.80 21.11
CA ALA A 612 -44.12 -7.41 21.29
C ALA A 612 -43.50 -6.89 19.98
N GLU A 613 -43.50 -5.58 19.78
CA GLU A 613 -42.83 -4.98 18.61
C GLU A 613 -41.30 -5.08 18.70
N ILE A 614 -40.75 -5.27 19.90
CA ILE A 614 -39.31 -5.43 20.15
C ILE A 614 -39.04 -6.86 20.58
N ALA A 615 -38.04 -7.52 20.00
CA ALA A 615 -37.51 -8.77 20.54
C ALA A 615 -36.09 -8.57 21.04
N TYR A 616 -35.79 -9.15 22.20
CA TYR A 616 -34.41 -9.36 22.63
C TYR A 616 -33.89 -10.69 22.06
N PHE A 617 -32.81 -10.62 21.30
CA PHE A 617 -32.13 -11.76 20.68
C PHE A 617 -30.73 -11.91 21.33
N PRO A 618 -30.58 -12.72 22.39
CA PRO A 618 -29.28 -12.95 23.03
C PRO A 618 -28.27 -13.66 22.11
N GLY A 619 -28.73 -14.54 21.22
CA GLY A 619 -27.87 -15.37 20.38
C GLY A 619 -27.21 -16.52 21.15
N CYS A 620 -26.46 -17.38 20.44
CA CYS A 620 -25.92 -18.63 20.99
C CYS A 620 -24.95 -18.40 22.15
N THR A 621 -24.01 -17.47 22.00
CA THR A 621 -22.95 -17.26 23.01
C THR A 621 -23.55 -16.76 24.32
N ALA A 622 -24.43 -15.76 24.28
CA ALA A 622 -25.07 -15.26 25.49
C ALA A 622 -26.11 -16.26 26.06
N SER A 623 -26.72 -17.11 25.23
CA SER A 623 -27.66 -18.13 25.74
C SER A 623 -26.97 -19.28 26.47
N TYR A 624 -25.77 -19.69 26.04
CA TYR A 624 -25.13 -20.93 26.50
C TYR A 624 -23.79 -20.76 27.23
N VAL A 625 -23.04 -19.69 26.96
CA VAL A 625 -21.66 -19.52 27.45
C VAL A 625 -21.56 -18.33 28.40
N GLU A 626 -21.95 -17.15 27.94
CA GLU A 626 -21.85 -15.88 28.68
C GLU A 626 -23.25 -15.39 29.09
N GLN A 627 -23.91 -16.17 29.97
CA GLN A 627 -25.32 -15.96 30.35
C GLN A 627 -25.57 -14.65 31.11
N ASP A 628 -24.56 -14.15 31.80
CA ASP A 628 -24.59 -12.88 32.52
C ASP A 628 -24.83 -11.68 31.57
N ILE A 629 -24.34 -11.74 30.33
CA ILE A 629 -24.61 -10.73 29.28
C ILE A 629 -26.11 -10.69 28.96
N ALA A 630 -26.73 -11.86 28.77
CA ALA A 630 -28.15 -11.95 28.46
C ALA A 630 -29.01 -11.45 29.63
N GLN A 631 -28.72 -11.93 30.83
CA GLN A 631 -29.40 -11.54 32.08
C GLN A 631 -29.30 -10.03 32.32
N SER A 632 -28.10 -9.46 32.22
CA SER A 632 -27.88 -8.03 32.43
C SER A 632 -28.64 -7.17 31.43
N SER A 633 -28.71 -7.61 30.19
CA SER A 633 -29.38 -6.88 29.10
C SER A 633 -30.89 -6.83 29.30
N VAL A 634 -31.52 -7.95 29.64
CA VAL A 634 -32.98 -7.95 29.91
C VAL A 634 -33.33 -7.21 31.20
N ILE A 635 -32.48 -7.26 32.23
CA ILE A 635 -32.66 -6.45 33.44
C ILE A 635 -32.62 -4.95 33.09
N ALA A 636 -31.68 -4.54 32.23
CA ALA A 636 -31.58 -3.16 31.79
C ALA A 636 -32.80 -2.73 30.97
N LEU A 637 -33.23 -3.55 30.00
CA LEU A 637 -34.43 -3.29 29.18
C LEU A 637 -35.70 -3.20 30.05
N SER A 638 -35.87 -4.14 30.97
CA SER A 638 -37.01 -4.16 31.91
C SER A 638 -37.03 -2.92 32.80
N LYS A 639 -35.88 -2.55 33.41
CA LYS A 639 -35.77 -1.32 34.22
C LYS A 639 -36.00 -0.05 33.42
N ALA A 640 -35.67 -0.05 32.13
CA ALA A 640 -35.95 1.07 31.23
C ALA A 640 -37.43 1.13 30.79
N GLY A 641 -38.27 0.17 31.21
CA GLY A 641 -39.68 0.10 30.83
C GLY A 641 -39.89 -0.25 29.35
N VAL A 642 -38.92 -0.91 28.73
CA VAL A 642 -39.05 -1.41 27.35
C VAL A 642 -39.98 -2.62 27.36
N ASP A 643 -40.99 -2.62 26.50
CA ASP A 643 -41.84 -3.78 26.23
C ASP A 643 -41.20 -4.64 25.13
N PHE A 644 -40.77 -5.86 25.47
CA PHE A 644 -40.05 -6.73 24.55
C PHE A 644 -40.33 -8.21 24.79
N THR A 645 -40.35 -8.99 23.70
CA THR A 645 -40.50 -10.44 23.71
C THR A 645 -39.13 -11.14 23.65
N TYR A 646 -39.10 -12.43 23.95
CA TYR A 646 -37.96 -13.32 23.78
C TYR A 646 -38.43 -14.61 23.08
N LEU A 647 -37.64 -15.11 22.14
CA LEU A 647 -38.00 -16.28 21.33
C LEU A 647 -37.84 -17.62 22.11
N GLY A 648 -37.11 -17.64 23.23
CA GLY A 648 -36.97 -18.83 24.06
C GLY A 648 -36.32 -20.00 23.32
N GLU A 649 -36.94 -21.18 23.41
CA GLU A 649 -36.51 -22.39 22.70
C GLU A 649 -36.75 -22.34 21.18
N ASP A 650 -37.50 -21.37 20.67
CA ASP A 650 -37.67 -21.17 19.22
C ASP A 650 -36.53 -20.34 18.60
N GLU A 651 -35.69 -19.70 19.41
CA GLU A 651 -34.54 -18.94 18.90
C GLU A 651 -33.47 -19.87 18.32
N ALA A 652 -33.02 -19.62 17.10
CA ALA A 652 -31.84 -20.27 16.53
C ALA A 652 -30.62 -19.35 16.50
N CYS A 653 -29.46 -19.93 16.16
CA CYS A 653 -28.22 -19.19 15.93
C CYS A 653 -28.42 -17.98 15.00
N CYS A 654 -27.59 -16.93 15.12
CA CYS A 654 -27.58 -15.86 14.12
C CYS A 654 -27.14 -16.35 12.73
N GLY A 655 -26.46 -17.49 12.66
CA GLY A 655 -25.98 -18.09 11.42
C GLY A 655 -24.68 -17.47 10.88
N ILE A 656 -24.12 -16.43 11.52
CA ILE A 656 -22.89 -15.75 11.08
C ILE A 656 -21.74 -16.74 10.82
N PRO A 657 -21.44 -17.72 11.70
CA PRO A 657 -20.40 -18.70 11.42
C PRO A 657 -20.62 -19.47 10.11
N MET A 658 -21.87 -19.70 9.70
CA MET A 658 -22.21 -20.36 8.44
C MET A 658 -22.03 -19.41 7.25
N LEU A 659 -22.46 -18.15 7.40
CA LEU A 659 -22.25 -17.10 6.40
C LEU A 659 -20.75 -16.94 6.08
N VAL A 660 -19.93 -16.74 7.11
CA VAL A 660 -18.47 -16.59 6.96
C VAL A 660 -17.78 -17.89 6.58
N ALA A 661 -18.38 -19.06 6.83
CA ALA A 661 -17.84 -20.33 6.38
C ALA A 661 -18.10 -20.62 4.89
N GLY A 662 -18.91 -19.80 4.21
CA GLY A 662 -19.42 -20.11 2.86
C GLY A 662 -20.47 -21.23 2.86
N LYS A 663 -21.10 -21.52 4.01
CA LYS A 663 -22.19 -22.51 4.16
C LYS A 663 -23.55 -21.81 4.04
N TRP A 664 -23.78 -21.21 2.88
CA TRP A 664 -24.88 -20.27 2.67
C TRP A 664 -26.27 -20.90 2.74
N ASP A 665 -26.45 -22.15 2.35
CA ASP A 665 -27.73 -22.84 2.50
C ASP A 665 -28.13 -22.94 3.99
N THR A 666 -27.24 -23.45 4.83
CA THR A 666 -27.45 -23.53 6.28
C THR A 666 -27.70 -22.14 6.87
N PHE A 667 -26.95 -21.11 6.46
CA PHE A 667 -27.19 -19.74 6.89
C PHE A 667 -28.60 -19.26 6.53
N VAL A 668 -29.01 -19.45 5.29
CA VAL A 668 -30.32 -19.01 4.77
C VAL A 668 -31.46 -19.71 5.52
N ASP A 669 -31.33 -21.00 5.81
CA ASP A 669 -32.35 -21.77 6.52
C ASP A 669 -32.56 -21.25 7.95
N ILE A 670 -31.46 -21.00 8.68
CA ILE A 670 -31.53 -20.45 10.04
C ILE A 670 -32.08 -19.01 10.04
N MET A 671 -31.64 -18.20 9.08
CA MET A 671 -32.10 -16.82 8.94
C MET A 671 -33.60 -16.77 8.66
N LYS A 672 -34.11 -17.62 7.77
CA LYS A 672 -35.55 -17.78 7.52
C LYS A 672 -36.31 -18.27 8.76
N HIS A 673 -35.75 -19.21 9.52
CA HIS A 673 -36.33 -19.70 10.78
C HIS A 673 -36.50 -18.54 11.77
N ASN A 674 -35.42 -17.81 12.10
CA ASN A 674 -35.46 -16.70 13.05
C ASN A 674 -36.42 -15.58 12.60
N VAL A 675 -36.38 -15.19 11.32
CA VAL A 675 -37.29 -14.17 10.77
C VAL A 675 -38.75 -14.63 10.87
N THR A 676 -39.02 -15.91 10.66
CA THR A 676 -40.37 -16.48 10.77
C THR A 676 -40.86 -16.44 12.22
N GLU A 677 -40.03 -16.85 13.18
CA GLU A 677 -40.38 -16.85 14.61
C GLU A 677 -40.56 -15.44 15.18
N MET A 678 -39.75 -14.48 14.72
CA MET A 678 -39.92 -13.06 15.05
C MET A 678 -41.24 -12.51 14.49
N LYS A 679 -41.57 -12.80 13.22
CA LYS A 679 -42.82 -12.34 12.60
C LYS A 679 -44.06 -12.91 13.28
N LYS A 680 -44.03 -14.18 13.70
CA LYS A 680 -45.12 -14.80 14.49
C LYS A 680 -45.42 -14.07 15.79
N ARG A 681 -44.42 -13.37 16.35
CA ARG A 681 -44.49 -12.63 17.62
C ARG A 681 -44.72 -11.13 17.45
N GLY A 682 -44.97 -10.65 16.23
CA GLY A 682 -45.24 -9.23 15.95
C GLY A 682 -44.00 -8.32 15.98
N VAL A 683 -42.79 -8.90 15.96
CA VAL A 683 -41.53 -8.17 16.10
C VAL A 683 -41.26 -7.30 14.87
N LYS A 684 -40.92 -6.04 15.14
CA LYS A 684 -40.50 -5.03 14.15
C LYS A 684 -39.07 -4.54 14.39
N LYS A 685 -38.54 -4.72 15.61
CA LYS A 685 -37.20 -4.30 16.01
C LYS A 685 -36.52 -5.39 16.81
N VAL A 686 -35.25 -5.66 16.52
CA VAL A 686 -34.44 -6.63 17.26
C VAL A 686 -33.39 -5.86 18.06
N VAL A 687 -33.30 -6.17 19.35
CA VAL A 687 -32.19 -5.76 20.22
C VAL A 687 -31.33 -7.00 20.44
N THR A 688 -30.03 -6.93 20.11
CA THR A 688 -29.12 -8.07 20.23
C THR A 688 -27.87 -7.71 21.01
N THR A 689 -27.36 -8.68 21.77
CA THR A 689 -26.03 -8.64 22.41
C THR A 689 -25.01 -9.53 21.71
N CYS A 690 -25.48 -10.41 20.82
CA CYS A 690 -24.63 -11.19 19.94
C CYS A 690 -24.81 -10.61 18.53
N PRO A 691 -23.98 -9.64 18.13
CA PRO A 691 -24.04 -9.12 16.76
C PRO A 691 -23.79 -10.22 15.73
#